data_AF-A0A9E2L1F7-F1
#
_entry.id   AF-A0A9E2L1F7-F1
#
_cell.length_a   1.000
_cell.length_b   1.000
_cell.length_c   1.000
_cell.angle_alpha   90.00
_cell.angle_beta   90.00
_cell.angle_gamma   90.00
#
_symmetry.space_group_name_H-M   'P 1'
#
loop_
_entity.id
_entity.type
_entity.pdbx_description
1 polymer ?
#
loop_
_entity_poly.entity_id
_entity_poly.type
_entity_poly.pdbx_seq_one_letter_code
_entity_poly.pdbx_strand_id
1 'polypeptide(L)'
;MENQEKKPVFKYEPGELERTRKNLGFVDSDEAKKIADLLGGEVGLEKSAPIDEKAIKKVRDARRSSALRNNSSGNRERKQEENTNTLVGTTPTEQPTVLVKSVASSPVVKSVLPHMEYAEKLKIDKIMMDPVYKIKNDYGFFNFFVNLRKGNQDRVASQFVGATLSTYVFRLTNLYEKVLQLISLAPKHVQGKIDKNDEMQYRLLRKIREWAIPSLTGTYKSLEKRGSGYDIQSLIPVTRQIYRMILSCFYLGEKRFIEYGKLIYAEIQGYPEVNKNTLKNLVQDIFTEWLYVYQRVAKGMYPLLLRMTCNEYCDYTELMTKKVSKVFSFLGITKYDILLPQKSEKEDKSSSRPVVKEVAEKDEETVEEDAVFDTIVFPESVHAGLKVLDTIFPGAGWLDLANTPDFYPFYQPLYRFGDGFNIMSPQNPLQVLVILLKILEDLFEGCRQIAFSESTTTGLYMGQDLTSVTQVIADWGNYREVVFEKLYLPTLRDFSNHLYSQRDFDKNQYGKRLISNLQWHALYNFLPYMKFEQLLIEKPKNESKYIPLPRVVHYLVTELKKIITEAEEAAKHGTPYLGIKNLYGPYKFEIPNVVSQRINVLLGAQKKQGSKATNFNLLKYTYAIVSVLDWWVNDKNSLAYRNKKNIKGEIWRVAEDGQTPIFSVDERSDQNVLFAKSLKSATKKNSGGTTKIPSETSGEQPTSKNIKTSEEQI
;
A
#
# COMPACT_ATOMS: atom_id res chain seq x y z
N MET A 1 12.73 -2.43 -48.83
CA MET A 1 14.06 -2.16 -48.27
C MET A 1 13.90 -1.04 -47.27
N GLU A 2 14.06 -1.36 -45.99
CA GLU A 2 13.81 -0.48 -44.84
C GLU A 2 15.01 0.46 -44.65
N ASN A 3 14.76 1.77 -44.58
CA ASN A 3 15.79 2.78 -44.33
C ASN A 3 16.10 2.83 -42.83
N GLN A 4 17.33 2.45 -42.45
CA GLN A 4 17.84 2.62 -41.09
C GLN A 4 18.19 4.10 -40.84
N GLU A 5 17.54 4.75 -39.88
CA GLU A 5 17.92 6.10 -39.42
C GLU A 5 19.28 6.05 -38.67
N LYS A 6 20.29 6.72 -39.23
CA LYS A 6 21.63 6.87 -38.61
C LYS A 6 21.59 7.91 -37.47
N LYS A 7 22.19 7.58 -36.32
CA LYS A 7 22.35 8.50 -35.18
C LYS A 7 23.26 9.70 -35.52
N PRO A 8 22.99 10.91 -35.00
CA PRO A 8 23.77 12.13 -35.31
C PRO A 8 25.17 12.12 -34.69
N VAL A 9 26.15 12.63 -35.42
CA VAL A 9 27.59 12.63 -35.06
C VAL A 9 28.02 13.97 -34.43
N PHE A 10 28.89 13.95 -33.43
CA PHE A 10 29.46 15.15 -32.80
C PHE A 10 30.55 15.77 -33.68
N LYS A 11 30.20 16.87 -34.38
CA LYS A 11 31.05 17.47 -35.40
C LYS A 11 31.50 18.90 -35.07
N TYR A 12 30.70 19.65 -34.33
CA TYR A 12 30.92 21.09 -34.11
C TYR A 12 31.72 21.36 -32.83
N GLU A 13 32.59 22.37 -32.85
CA GLU A 13 33.37 22.79 -31.69
C GLU A 13 32.50 23.58 -30.68
N PRO A 14 32.86 23.62 -29.38
CA PRO A 14 32.02 24.22 -28.35
C PRO A 14 31.69 25.69 -28.64
N GLY A 15 30.39 26.03 -28.74
CA GLY A 15 29.89 27.40 -28.96
C GLY A 15 29.82 27.85 -30.43
N GLU A 16 30.07 26.95 -31.39
CA GLU A 16 30.09 27.25 -32.82
C GLU A 16 28.67 27.40 -33.43
N LEU A 17 27.73 26.52 -33.07
CA LEU A 17 26.31 26.61 -33.42
C LEU A 17 25.66 27.81 -32.75
N GLU A 18 26.02 28.14 -31.50
CA GLU A 18 25.44 29.31 -30.82
C GLU A 18 25.89 30.63 -31.46
N ARG A 19 27.15 30.73 -31.91
CA ARG A 19 27.65 31.87 -32.71
C ARG A 19 26.95 31.97 -34.06
N THR A 20 26.80 30.83 -34.73
CA THR A 20 26.11 30.75 -36.02
C THR A 20 24.64 31.19 -35.89
N ARG A 21 23.98 30.79 -34.80
CA ARG A 21 22.59 31.18 -34.48
C ARG A 21 22.44 32.67 -34.15
N LYS A 22 23.42 33.28 -33.47
CA LYS A 22 23.43 34.73 -33.20
C LYS A 22 23.63 35.56 -34.46
N ASN A 23 24.39 35.05 -35.44
CA ASN A 23 24.62 35.75 -36.70
C ASN A 23 23.47 35.59 -37.71
N LEU A 24 22.72 34.49 -37.65
CA LEU A 24 21.56 34.23 -38.52
C LEU A 24 20.27 34.93 -38.07
N GLY A 25 20.19 35.38 -36.81
CA GLY A 25 18.97 35.95 -36.25
C GLY A 25 17.90 34.88 -35.94
N PHE A 26 16.71 35.32 -35.54
CA PHE A 26 15.62 34.41 -35.19
C PHE A 26 15.01 33.82 -36.46
N VAL A 27 15.29 32.54 -36.73
CA VAL A 27 14.71 31.78 -37.85
C VAL A 27 13.57 30.93 -37.31
N ASP A 28 12.39 31.05 -37.93
CA ASP A 28 11.21 30.30 -37.54
C ASP A 28 11.34 28.80 -37.88
N SER A 29 10.66 27.93 -37.14
CA SER A 29 10.81 26.48 -37.23
C SER A 29 10.44 25.92 -38.62
N ASP A 30 9.50 26.55 -39.31
CA ASP A 30 9.08 26.14 -40.66
C ASP A 30 10.00 26.68 -41.76
N GLU A 31 10.62 27.84 -41.53
CA GLU A 31 11.63 28.42 -42.40
C GLU A 31 12.96 27.63 -42.31
N ALA A 32 13.34 27.20 -41.10
CA ALA A 32 14.50 26.36 -40.86
C ALA A 32 14.41 24.99 -41.58
N LYS A 33 13.21 24.39 -41.64
CA LYS A 33 12.97 23.14 -42.38
C LYS A 33 13.12 23.32 -43.89
N LYS A 34 12.56 24.40 -44.46
CA LYS A 34 12.71 24.72 -45.89
C LYS A 34 14.17 24.98 -46.27
N ILE A 35 14.93 25.66 -45.41
CA ILE A 35 16.35 25.94 -45.64
C ILE A 35 17.17 24.64 -45.55
N ALA A 36 16.84 23.74 -44.62
CA ALA A 36 17.50 22.44 -44.49
C ALA A 36 17.27 21.55 -45.73
N ASP A 37 16.04 21.52 -46.26
CA ASP A 37 15.70 20.75 -47.47
C ASP A 37 16.37 21.31 -48.74
N LEU A 38 16.58 22.64 -48.82
CA LEU A 38 17.23 23.30 -49.95
C LEU A 38 18.77 23.20 -49.94
N LEU A 39 19.40 23.15 -48.76
CA LEU A 39 20.87 23.15 -48.62
C LEU A 39 21.47 21.76 -48.41
N GLY A 40 20.65 20.72 -48.19
CA GLY A 40 21.08 19.32 -48.20
C GLY A 40 22.12 18.94 -47.13
N GLY A 41 22.09 19.57 -45.95
CA GLY A 41 23.08 19.38 -44.89
C GLY A 41 22.71 18.30 -43.86
N GLU A 42 23.69 17.48 -43.44
CA GLU A 42 23.53 16.50 -42.35
C GLU A 42 23.53 17.15 -40.95
N VAL A 43 22.66 16.67 -40.06
CA VAL A 43 22.49 17.18 -38.68
C VAL A 43 23.57 16.62 -37.74
N GLY A 44 24.40 17.50 -37.15
CA GLY A 44 25.44 17.15 -36.17
C GLY A 44 25.29 17.89 -34.83
N LEU A 45 25.96 17.39 -33.78
CA LEU A 45 25.92 17.94 -32.41
C LEU A 45 27.26 18.59 -31.99
N GLU A 46 27.23 19.53 -31.04
CA GLU A 46 28.40 20.24 -30.50
C GLU A 46 29.18 19.43 -29.46
N LYS A 47 30.51 19.57 -29.45
CA LYS A 47 31.41 19.09 -28.40
C LYS A 47 31.35 20.02 -27.17
N SER A 48 31.65 19.50 -25.97
CA SER A 48 31.65 20.27 -24.72
C SER A 48 32.95 21.09 -24.53
N ALA A 49 32.82 22.31 -23.99
CA ALA A 49 33.94 23.23 -23.81
C ALA A 49 34.94 22.76 -22.73
N PRO A 50 36.27 22.86 -22.96
CA PRO A 50 37.26 22.65 -21.91
C PRO A 50 37.29 23.83 -20.91
N ILE A 51 37.37 23.50 -19.62
CA ILE A 51 37.26 24.45 -18.50
C ILE A 51 38.59 25.22 -18.32
N ASP A 52 38.55 26.56 -18.41
CA ASP A 52 39.73 27.42 -18.22
C ASP A 52 39.96 27.76 -16.73
N GLU A 53 40.94 27.09 -16.12
CA GLU A 53 41.32 27.24 -14.71
C GLU A 53 41.80 28.65 -14.33
N LYS A 54 42.26 29.46 -15.30
CA LYS A 54 42.81 30.80 -15.01
C LYS A 54 41.71 31.83 -14.72
N ALA A 55 40.56 31.72 -15.36
CA ALA A 55 39.39 32.58 -15.09
C ALA A 55 38.85 32.34 -13.66
N ILE A 56 38.88 31.09 -13.20
CA ILE A 56 38.41 30.69 -11.86
C ILE A 56 39.33 31.26 -10.77
N LYS A 57 40.64 31.39 -11.03
CA LYS A 57 41.61 31.93 -10.08
C LYS A 57 41.44 33.43 -9.82
N LYS A 58 41.22 34.24 -10.87
CA LYS A 58 41.01 35.70 -10.74
C LYS A 58 39.76 36.06 -9.93
N VAL A 59 38.67 35.33 -10.08
CA VAL A 59 37.42 35.55 -9.32
C VAL A 59 37.59 35.14 -7.84
N ARG A 60 38.48 34.18 -7.56
CA ARG A 60 38.77 33.71 -6.20
C ARG A 60 39.62 34.70 -5.40
N ASP A 61 40.54 35.39 -6.06
CA ASP A 61 41.45 36.33 -5.40
C ASP A 61 40.77 37.68 -5.12
N ALA A 62 39.89 38.16 -6.00
CA ALA A 62 39.10 39.37 -5.77
C ALA A 62 38.09 39.25 -4.61
N ARG A 63 37.66 38.03 -4.27
CA ARG A 63 36.74 37.78 -3.13
C ARG A 63 37.45 37.63 -1.78
N ARG A 64 38.77 37.49 -1.75
CA ARG A 64 39.54 37.35 -0.49
C ARG A 64 39.89 38.68 0.18
N SER A 65 39.93 39.78 -0.58
CA SER A 65 40.30 41.10 -0.05
C SER A 65 39.13 41.90 0.52
N SER A 66 37.86 41.54 0.25
CA SER A 66 36.68 42.25 0.77
C SER A 66 36.11 41.68 2.08
N ALA A 67 36.63 40.56 2.59
CA ALA A 67 36.12 39.90 3.79
C ALA A 67 36.89 40.23 5.09
N LEU A 68 37.96 41.03 4.99
CA LEU A 68 38.80 41.47 6.11
C LEU A 68 38.55 42.95 6.44
N ARG A 69 37.29 43.33 6.64
CA ARG A 69 36.91 44.61 7.24
C ARG A 69 35.42 44.53 7.61
N ASN A 70 35.13 43.99 8.78
CA ASN A 70 34.00 44.32 9.65
C ASN A 70 33.88 43.28 10.76
N ASN A 71 34.48 43.57 11.92
CA ASN A 71 33.81 43.54 13.21
C ASN A 71 34.81 43.88 14.33
N SER A 72 34.71 45.11 14.81
CA SER A 72 35.30 45.56 16.07
C SER A 72 34.28 46.50 16.74
N SER A 73 33.67 46.06 17.85
CA SER A 73 33.27 46.93 18.96
C SER A 73 32.56 46.17 20.10
N GLY A 74 33.14 46.24 21.30
CA GLY A 74 32.51 46.03 22.63
C GLY A 74 32.48 44.58 23.15
N ASN A 75 32.87 44.22 24.39
CA ASN A 75 33.18 45.01 25.58
C ASN A 75 33.89 44.13 26.65
N ARG A 76 34.85 44.75 27.38
CA ARG A 76 35.33 44.58 28.77
C ARG A 76 35.65 43.22 29.44
N GLU A 77 36.95 43.06 29.72
CA GLU A 77 37.62 42.87 31.03
C GLU A 77 37.11 41.85 32.08
N ARG A 78 37.95 40.85 32.38
CA ARG A 78 38.65 40.72 33.68
C ARG A 78 39.84 39.73 33.60
N LYS A 79 40.95 40.15 34.21
CA LYS A 79 42.22 39.44 34.47
C LYS A 79 41.99 38.21 35.37
N GLN A 80 42.84 37.18 35.46
CA GLN A 80 44.22 37.24 35.96
C GLN A 80 44.95 35.88 35.80
N GLU A 81 46.26 36.00 35.52
CA GLU A 81 47.42 35.16 35.95
C GLU A 81 47.49 33.68 35.53
N GLU A 82 48.38 33.28 34.63
CA GLU A 82 49.87 33.22 34.67
C GLU A 82 50.44 32.01 35.42
N ASN A 83 51.23 31.24 34.66
CA ASN A 83 52.48 30.57 35.07
C ASN A 83 52.32 29.33 35.98
N THR A 84 53.02 28.20 35.79
CA THR A 84 54.25 27.92 35.04
C THR A 84 54.46 26.39 34.96
N ASN A 85 55.18 25.98 33.92
CA ASN A 85 56.19 24.92 33.85
C ASN A 85 55.82 23.41 33.89
N THR A 86 55.93 22.77 32.71
CA THR A 86 57.02 21.86 32.28
C THR A 86 57.90 21.19 33.37
N LEU A 87 58.38 19.93 33.33
CA LEU A 87 58.70 18.94 32.27
C LEU A 87 59.09 17.60 32.97
N VAL A 88 58.94 16.48 32.24
CA VAL A 88 59.85 15.28 32.13
C VAL A 88 60.16 14.48 33.41
N GLY A 89 59.83 13.19 33.54
CA GLY A 89 60.31 12.00 32.80
C GLY A 89 60.88 11.04 33.87
N THR A 90 60.62 9.74 33.94
CA THR A 90 61.29 8.65 33.19
C THR A 90 60.79 7.31 33.77
N THR A 91 60.58 6.30 32.93
CA THR A 91 60.30 4.86 33.21
C THR A 91 61.60 4.06 33.50
N PRO A 92 61.63 2.71 33.61
CA PRO A 92 60.83 1.71 34.37
C PRO A 92 61.72 0.67 35.13
N THR A 93 61.18 -0.17 36.03
CA THR A 93 61.81 -1.48 36.41
C THR A 93 60.77 -2.48 36.94
N GLU A 94 60.98 -3.77 36.65
CA GLU A 94 60.05 -4.91 36.74
C GLU A 94 60.11 -5.75 38.05
N GLN A 95 58.92 -6.19 38.51
CA GLN A 95 58.50 -7.52 39.04
C GLN A 95 59.02 -8.07 40.41
N PRO A 96 58.38 -9.10 41.06
CA PRO A 96 57.01 -9.68 40.96
C PRO A 96 56.31 -10.07 42.31
N THR A 97 55.09 -10.67 42.22
CA THR A 97 54.34 -11.53 43.20
C THR A 97 53.49 -10.80 44.28
N VAL A 98 52.25 -11.15 44.71
CA VAL A 98 51.32 -12.29 44.58
C VAL A 98 49.85 -11.79 44.58
N LEU A 99 48.99 -12.55 43.92
CA LEU A 99 47.52 -12.52 43.79
C LEU A 99 46.70 -12.39 45.09
N VAL A 100 45.62 -11.58 45.04
CA VAL A 100 44.31 -11.93 45.62
C VAL A 100 43.22 -11.63 44.59
N LYS A 101 42.46 -12.67 44.24
CA LYS A 101 41.33 -12.66 43.30
C LYS A 101 40.18 -11.80 43.82
N SER A 102 39.80 -10.77 43.06
CA SER A 102 38.43 -10.30 43.02
C SER A 102 37.92 -10.43 41.58
N VAL A 103 36.79 -11.12 41.43
CA VAL A 103 36.14 -11.37 40.14
C VAL A 103 35.54 -10.05 39.65
N ALA A 104 36.35 -9.28 38.94
CA ALA A 104 35.93 -8.07 38.24
C ALA A 104 35.37 -8.43 36.87
N SER A 105 34.06 -8.15 36.71
CA SER A 105 33.41 -7.57 35.54
C SER A 105 34.05 -7.83 34.17
N SER A 106 33.28 -8.48 33.29
CA SER A 106 33.55 -8.59 31.85
C SER A 106 34.03 -7.27 31.22
N PRO A 107 34.94 -7.33 30.23
CA PRO A 107 35.62 -6.16 29.72
C PRO A 107 34.65 -5.23 29.01
N VAL A 108 34.63 -3.95 29.40
CA VAL A 108 34.01 -2.88 28.61
C VAL A 108 34.81 -2.74 27.32
N VAL A 109 34.34 -3.37 26.25
CA VAL A 109 34.87 -3.19 24.90
C VAL A 109 34.76 -1.71 24.55
N LYS A 110 35.90 -1.01 24.41
CA LYS A 110 35.96 0.33 23.82
C LYS A 110 35.25 0.27 22.48
N SER A 111 34.14 0.98 22.34
CA SER A 111 33.24 0.87 21.19
C SER A 111 33.83 1.56 19.95
N VAL A 112 34.77 0.89 19.30
CA VAL A 112 35.34 1.32 18.03
C VAL A 112 34.42 0.84 16.89
N LEU A 113 34.12 1.74 15.95
CA LEU A 113 33.33 1.38 14.76
C LEU A 113 34.12 0.36 13.91
N PRO A 114 33.44 -0.61 13.26
CA PRO A 114 34.09 -1.54 12.35
C PRO A 114 34.91 -0.81 11.27
N HIS A 115 36.08 -1.37 10.93
CA HIS A 115 36.85 -0.94 9.78
C HIS A 115 36.06 -1.27 8.50
N MET A 116 35.97 -0.31 7.58
CA MET A 116 35.11 -0.38 6.41
C MET A 116 35.80 0.29 5.23
N GLU A 117 35.65 -0.31 4.05
CA GLU A 117 36.16 0.27 2.81
C GLU A 117 35.42 1.58 2.47
N TYR A 118 36.11 2.53 1.86
CA TYR A 118 35.56 3.85 1.57
C TYR A 118 34.30 3.80 0.70
N ALA A 119 34.25 2.91 -0.29
CA ALA A 119 33.08 2.72 -1.16
C ALA A 119 31.83 2.26 -0.39
N GLU A 120 32.01 1.32 0.54
CA GLU A 120 30.93 0.82 1.41
C GLU A 120 30.48 1.89 2.41
N LYS A 121 31.41 2.67 2.95
CA LYS A 121 31.11 3.80 3.83
C LYS A 121 30.26 4.86 3.12
N LEU A 122 30.56 5.17 1.85
CA LEU A 122 29.76 6.10 1.05
C LEU A 122 28.32 5.62 0.83
N LYS A 123 28.12 4.31 0.62
CA LYS A 123 26.76 3.73 0.46
C LYS A 123 25.93 3.90 1.73
N ILE A 124 26.53 3.62 2.89
CA ILE A 124 25.88 3.79 4.19
C ILE A 124 25.61 5.27 4.47
N ASP A 125 26.56 6.15 4.16
CA ASP A 125 26.41 7.60 4.35
C ASP A 125 25.30 8.18 3.49
N LYS A 126 25.17 7.72 2.24
CA LYS A 126 24.08 8.11 1.34
C LYS A 126 22.71 7.77 1.93
N ILE A 127 22.57 6.60 2.55
CA ILE A 127 21.31 6.19 3.19
C ILE A 127 21.08 6.95 4.49
N MET A 128 22.12 7.25 5.26
CA MET A 128 21.98 8.10 6.45
C MET A 128 21.53 9.53 6.11
N MET A 129 21.88 10.05 4.93
CA MET A 129 21.45 11.37 4.43
C MET A 129 20.05 11.37 3.84
N ASP A 130 19.49 10.21 3.50
CA ASP A 130 18.19 10.08 2.87
C ASP A 130 17.08 10.75 3.72
N PRO A 131 16.14 11.48 3.09
CA PRO A 131 15.06 12.19 3.79
C PRO A 131 14.16 11.29 4.64
N VAL A 132 14.18 9.97 4.46
CA VAL A 132 13.48 9.00 5.31
C VAL A 132 14.16 8.85 6.67
N TYR A 133 15.50 8.85 6.71
CA TYR A 133 16.28 8.59 7.93
C TYR A 133 16.76 9.89 8.59
N LYS A 134 17.20 10.87 7.79
CA LYS A 134 17.69 12.20 8.22
C LYS A 134 18.76 12.14 9.32
N ILE A 135 19.56 11.06 9.34
CA ILE A 135 20.60 10.83 10.36
C ILE A 135 21.78 11.76 10.11
N LYS A 136 22.06 12.04 8.84
CA LYS A 136 23.07 13.02 8.38
C LYS A 136 22.40 14.16 7.62
N ASN A 137 23.04 15.32 7.62
CA ASN A 137 22.60 16.44 6.79
C ASN A 137 22.95 16.15 5.31
N ASP A 138 22.02 16.47 4.42
CA ASP A 138 22.22 16.40 2.97
C ASP A 138 22.54 17.81 2.44
N TYR A 139 23.72 17.98 1.84
CA TYR A 139 24.19 19.21 1.20
C TYR A 139 24.17 19.11 -0.33
N GLY A 140 23.49 18.11 -0.90
CA GLY A 140 23.36 17.91 -2.34
C GLY A 140 24.71 17.67 -3.02
N PHE A 141 24.97 18.37 -4.12
CA PHE A 141 26.21 18.23 -4.89
C PHE A 141 27.48 18.65 -4.10
N PHE A 142 27.33 19.33 -2.95
CA PHE A 142 28.45 19.67 -2.07
C PHE A 142 28.81 18.58 -1.05
N ASN A 143 28.08 17.46 -0.98
CA ASN A 143 28.34 16.36 -0.05
C ASN A 143 29.78 15.81 -0.17
N PHE A 144 30.34 15.78 -1.38
CA PHE A 144 31.73 15.39 -1.62
C PHE A 144 32.72 16.30 -0.86
N PHE A 145 32.56 17.62 -0.96
CA PHE A 145 33.43 18.59 -0.28
C PHE A 145 33.29 18.56 1.24
N VAL A 146 32.09 18.29 1.75
CA VAL A 146 31.82 18.18 3.20
C VAL A 146 32.45 16.90 3.77
N ASN A 147 32.39 15.78 3.03
CA ASN A 147 32.94 14.48 3.43
C ASN A 147 34.47 14.39 3.33
N LEU A 148 35.13 15.26 2.54
CA LEU A 148 36.60 15.37 2.49
C LEU A 148 37.20 16.07 3.72
N ARG A 149 36.41 16.81 4.51
CA ARG A 149 36.90 17.48 5.71
C ARG A 149 37.10 16.46 6.83
N LYS A 150 38.34 16.34 7.33
CA LYS A 150 38.71 15.40 8.41
C LYS A 150 37.78 15.57 9.62
N GLY A 151 37.10 14.48 10.03
CA GLY A 151 36.16 14.47 11.16
C GLY A 151 34.69 14.73 10.82
N ASN A 152 34.33 15.06 9.57
CA ASN A 152 32.92 15.24 9.17
C ASN A 152 32.23 13.95 8.69
N GLN A 153 33.00 12.92 8.31
CA GLN A 153 32.45 11.68 7.76
C GLN A 153 31.59 10.88 8.72
N ASP A 154 31.74 11.06 10.04
CA ASP A 154 30.94 10.34 11.02
C ASP A 154 30.04 11.30 11.83
N ARG A 155 29.82 12.53 11.35
CA ARG A 155 28.91 13.48 12.00
C ARG A 155 27.45 13.08 11.80
N VAL A 156 26.64 13.34 12.82
CA VAL A 156 25.19 13.12 12.86
C VAL A 156 24.50 14.49 12.94
N ALA A 157 23.35 14.61 12.27
CA ALA A 157 22.55 15.83 12.28
C ALA A 157 21.99 16.11 13.68
N SER A 158 22.11 17.35 14.18
CA SER A 158 21.53 17.72 15.48
C SER A 158 20.01 17.54 15.51
N GLN A 159 19.33 17.76 14.38
CA GLN A 159 17.89 17.56 14.25
C GLN A 159 17.49 16.08 14.43
N PHE A 160 18.33 15.14 13.99
CA PHE A 160 18.08 13.72 14.25
C PHE A 160 18.06 13.43 15.75
N VAL A 161 19.05 13.92 16.50
CA VAL A 161 19.15 13.69 17.94
C VAL A 161 18.01 14.41 18.68
N GLY A 162 17.82 15.71 18.44
CA GLY A 162 16.85 16.52 19.18
C GLY A 162 15.38 16.28 18.84
N ALA A 163 15.06 15.79 17.63
CA ALA A 163 13.67 15.56 17.21
C ALA A 163 13.37 14.07 17.00
N THR A 164 14.07 13.42 16.06
CA THR A 164 13.75 12.03 15.64
C THR A 164 14.03 11.03 16.76
N LEU A 165 15.24 11.05 17.33
CA LEU A 165 15.66 10.15 18.39
C LEU A 165 14.88 10.42 19.69
N SER A 166 14.62 11.70 20.00
CA SER A 166 13.72 12.09 21.10
C SER A 166 12.35 11.42 20.97
N THR A 167 11.74 11.50 19.77
CA THR A 167 10.46 10.86 19.47
C THR A 167 10.54 9.34 19.63
N TYR A 168 11.62 8.72 19.20
CA TYR A 168 11.79 7.27 19.33
C TYR A 168 11.90 6.82 20.78
N VAL A 169 12.67 7.55 21.61
CA VAL A 169 12.78 7.29 23.05
C VAL A 169 11.42 7.52 23.75
N PHE A 170 10.69 8.55 23.37
CA PHE A 170 9.35 8.82 23.89
C PHE A 170 8.37 7.68 23.56
N ARG A 171 8.36 7.19 22.32
CA ARG A 171 7.46 6.10 21.88
C ARG A 171 7.75 4.78 22.59
N LEU A 172 9.03 4.45 22.80
CA LEU A 172 9.44 3.29 23.60
C LEU A 172 9.00 3.43 25.06
N THR A 173 9.18 4.62 25.65
CA THR A 173 8.71 4.93 27.01
C THR A 173 7.20 4.77 27.13
N ASN A 174 6.42 5.31 26.19
CA ASN A 174 4.95 5.17 26.18
C ASN A 174 4.50 3.71 26.08
N LEU A 175 5.12 2.92 25.20
CA LEU A 175 4.82 1.49 25.09
C LEU A 175 5.04 0.78 26.43
N TYR A 176 6.20 1.02 27.05
CA TYR A 176 6.55 0.46 28.35
C TYR A 176 5.55 0.85 29.44
N GLU A 177 5.25 2.15 29.57
CA GLU A 177 4.32 2.66 30.58
C GLU A 177 2.91 2.08 30.42
N LYS A 178 2.40 2.01 29.18
CA LYS A 178 1.09 1.42 28.89
C LYS A 178 1.06 -0.08 29.22
N VAL A 179 2.13 -0.81 28.96
CA VAL A 179 2.26 -2.22 29.35
C VAL A 179 2.29 -2.37 30.88
N LEU A 180 2.99 -1.50 31.60
CA LEU A 180 2.96 -1.51 33.07
C LEU A 180 1.56 -1.18 33.61
N GLN A 181 0.87 -0.21 33.01
CA GLN A 181 -0.52 0.11 33.35
C GLN A 181 -1.43 -1.11 33.13
N LEU A 182 -1.26 -1.84 32.02
CA LEU A 182 -2.03 -3.05 31.73
C LEU A 182 -1.80 -4.12 32.81
N ILE A 183 -0.54 -4.33 33.22
CA ILE A 183 -0.20 -5.26 34.31
C ILE A 183 -0.83 -4.80 35.63
N SER A 184 -0.78 -3.51 35.94
CA SER A 184 -1.33 -2.96 37.19
C SER A 184 -2.86 -3.05 37.27
N LEU A 185 -3.56 -2.92 36.13
CA LEU A 185 -5.01 -3.07 36.02
C LEU A 185 -5.45 -4.54 36.07
N ALA A 186 -4.54 -5.48 35.80
CA ALA A 186 -4.87 -6.90 35.87
C ALA A 186 -5.12 -7.31 37.34
N PRO A 187 -6.10 -8.19 37.62
CA PRO A 187 -6.32 -8.72 38.97
C PRO A 187 -5.09 -9.43 39.53
N LYS A 188 -4.93 -9.47 40.86
CA LYS A 188 -3.77 -10.09 41.54
C LYS A 188 -3.48 -11.52 41.08
N HIS A 189 -4.52 -12.30 40.75
CA HIS A 189 -4.37 -13.64 40.21
C HIS A 189 -3.70 -13.67 38.83
N VAL A 190 -4.10 -12.76 37.92
CA VAL A 190 -3.49 -12.62 36.58
C VAL A 190 -2.08 -12.04 36.68
N GLN A 191 -1.83 -11.11 37.61
CA GLN A 191 -0.47 -10.64 37.91
C GLN A 191 0.43 -11.79 38.36
N GLY A 192 -0.06 -12.67 39.23
CA GLY A 192 0.65 -13.88 39.64
C GLY A 192 0.97 -14.83 38.47
N LYS A 193 0.08 -14.95 37.48
CA LYS A 193 0.36 -15.68 36.22
C LYS A 193 1.42 -14.98 35.38
N ILE A 194 1.39 -13.66 35.26
CA ILE A 194 2.43 -12.90 34.53
C ILE A 194 3.82 -13.18 35.08
N ASP A 195 3.94 -13.34 36.40
CA ASP A 195 5.21 -13.60 37.08
C ASP A 195 5.68 -15.06 37.01
N LYS A 196 4.75 -16.03 36.99
CA LYS A 196 5.08 -17.45 37.17
C LYS A 196 4.77 -18.35 35.99
N ASN A 197 3.84 -17.99 35.12
CA ASN A 197 3.43 -18.79 33.97
C ASN A 197 4.40 -18.56 32.78
N ASP A 198 4.74 -19.64 32.08
CA ASP A 198 5.67 -19.65 30.95
C ASP A 198 4.99 -19.54 29.57
N GLU A 199 3.67 -19.38 29.51
CA GLU A 199 2.97 -19.07 28.26
C GLU A 199 3.48 -17.76 27.63
N MET A 200 3.53 -17.73 26.29
CA MET A 200 4.21 -16.68 25.54
C MET A 200 3.67 -15.27 25.78
N GLN A 201 2.36 -15.11 25.99
CA GLN A 201 1.76 -13.82 26.28
C GLN A 201 2.22 -13.24 27.63
N TYR A 202 2.44 -14.07 28.64
CA TYR A 202 2.96 -13.62 29.94
C TYR A 202 4.45 -13.34 29.87
N ARG A 203 5.22 -14.18 29.15
CA ARG A 203 6.65 -13.94 28.89
C ARG A 203 6.87 -12.62 28.15
N LEU A 204 5.99 -12.27 27.21
CA LEU A 204 6.00 -10.97 26.51
C LEU A 204 5.90 -9.79 27.48
N LEU A 205 4.89 -9.79 28.35
CA LEU A 205 4.73 -8.72 29.34
C LEU A 205 5.91 -8.65 30.31
N ARG A 206 6.43 -9.81 30.74
CA ARG A 206 7.62 -9.88 31.61
C ARG A 206 8.85 -9.29 30.94
N LYS A 207 9.08 -9.62 29.66
CA LYS A 207 10.22 -9.08 28.90
C LYS A 207 10.14 -7.58 28.69
N ILE A 208 8.96 -7.03 28.44
CA ILE A 208 8.78 -5.57 28.34
C ILE A 208 8.98 -4.90 29.70
N ARG A 209 8.51 -5.53 30.79
CA ARG A 209 8.73 -5.03 32.16
C ARG A 209 10.22 -4.98 32.55
N GLU A 210 11.06 -5.85 31.97
CA GLU A 210 12.52 -5.84 32.15
C GLU A 210 13.23 -4.69 31.40
N TRP A 211 12.52 -3.92 30.56
CA TRP A 211 13.14 -2.81 29.83
C TRP A 211 13.63 -1.71 30.76
N ALA A 212 14.94 -1.45 30.72
CA ALA A 212 15.59 -0.40 31.50
C ALA A 212 15.34 1.02 30.92
N ILE A 213 14.07 1.43 30.78
CA ILE A 213 13.69 2.75 30.25
C ILE A 213 14.39 3.90 30.99
N PRO A 214 14.48 3.94 32.34
CA PRO A 214 15.18 5.02 33.04
C PRO A 214 16.65 5.17 32.61
N SER A 215 17.33 4.05 32.33
CA SER A 215 18.71 4.06 31.81
C SER A 215 18.76 4.64 30.40
N LEU A 216 17.79 4.30 29.54
CA LEU A 216 17.67 4.85 28.19
C LEU A 216 17.43 6.35 28.22
N THR A 217 16.50 6.83 29.03
CA THR A 217 16.21 8.26 29.15
C THR A 217 17.41 9.02 29.71
N GLY A 218 18.13 8.46 30.68
CA GLY A 218 19.37 9.06 31.20
C GLY A 218 20.49 9.13 30.16
N THR A 219 20.66 8.07 29.38
CA THR A 219 21.67 7.99 28.30
C THR A 219 21.33 8.99 27.18
N TYR A 220 20.05 9.07 26.78
CA TYR A 220 19.57 10.04 25.79
C TYR A 220 19.75 11.49 26.29
N LYS A 221 19.32 11.82 27.52
CA LYS A 221 19.50 13.18 28.08
C LYS A 221 20.96 13.59 28.15
N SER A 222 21.86 12.66 28.47
CA SER A 222 23.31 12.92 28.49
C SER A 222 23.88 13.17 27.07
N LEU A 223 23.31 12.53 26.05
CA LEU A 223 23.61 12.81 24.66
C LEU A 223 23.08 14.19 24.25
N GLU A 224 21.80 14.46 24.51
CA GLU A 224 21.10 15.71 24.17
C GLU A 224 21.81 16.95 24.76
N LYS A 225 22.25 16.89 26.02
CA LYS A 225 22.98 17.98 26.71
C LYS A 225 24.24 18.47 26.01
N ARG A 226 24.83 17.70 25.08
CA ARG A 226 25.99 18.18 24.28
C ARG A 226 25.63 19.28 23.28
N GLY A 227 24.35 19.41 22.90
CA GLY A 227 23.81 20.46 22.03
C GLY A 227 24.21 20.40 20.55
N SER A 228 25.44 19.99 20.20
CA SER A 228 25.89 19.86 18.81
C SER A 228 27.15 19.01 18.66
N GLY A 229 27.55 18.73 17.42
CA GLY A 229 28.79 17.99 17.14
C GLY A 229 28.69 16.48 17.38
N TYR A 230 27.49 15.91 17.27
CA TYR A 230 27.25 14.48 17.42
C TYR A 230 28.02 13.70 16.36
N ASP A 231 28.65 12.61 16.79
CA ASP A 231 29.25 11.62 15.91
C ASP A 231 28.57 10.26 16.09
N ILE A 232 28.74 9.36 15.12
CA ILE A 232 28.13 8.03 15.15
C ILE A 232 28.57 7.25 16.40
N GLN A 233 29.82 7.46 16.87
CA GLN A 233 30.34 6.80 18.07
C GLN A 233 29.57 7.22 19.33
N SER A 234 29.22 8.50 19.48
CA SER A 234 28.45 8.99 20.61
C SER A 234 27.04 8.42 20.70
N LEU A 235 26.48 7.94 19.58
CA LEU A 235 25.16 7.31 19.52
C LEU A 235 25.18 5.80 19.87
N ILE A 236 26.35 5.16 19.96
CA ILE A 236 26.47 3.73 20.25
C ILE A 236 25.72 3.31 21.53
N PRO A 237 25.89 4.00 22.68
CA PRO A 237 25.23 3.58 23.92
C PRO A 237 23.70 3.59 23.82
N VAL A 238 23.12 4.64 23.24
CA VAL A 238 21.66 4.77 23.06
C VAL A 238 21.15 3.75 22.05
N THR A 239 21.85 3.59 20.93
CA THR A 239 21.48 2.63 19.87
C THR A 239 21.49 1.20 20.42
N ARG A 240 22.48 0.83 21.21
CA ARG A 240 22.56 -0.49 21.87
C ARG A 240 21.38 -0.73 22.80
N GLN A 241 21.03 0.24 23.64
CA GLN A 241 19.91 0.08 24.58
C GLN A 241 18.57 -0.03 23.85
N ILE A 242 18.32 0.81 22.84
CA ILE A 242 17.09 0.76 22.04
C ILE A 242 16.94 -0.60 21.35
N TYR A 243 17.96 -1.05 20.62
CA TYR A 243 17.87 -2.33 19.90
C TYR A 243 17.81 -3.54 20.83
N ARG A 244 18.46 -3.50 22.00
CA ARG A 244 18.32 -4.56 23.00
C ARG A 244 16.88 -4.71 23.48
N MET A 245 16.19 -3.60 23.72
CA MET A 245 14.77 -3.61 24.10
C MET A 245 13.90 -4.12 22.95
N ILE A 246 14.03 -3.54 21.75
CA ILE A 246 13.22 -3.91 20.60
C ILE A 246 13.41 -5.39 20.22
N LEU A 247 14.65 -5.86 20.13
CA LEU A 247 14.94 -7.23 19.71
C LEU A 247 14.44 -8.29 20.69
N SER A 248 14.24 -7.95 21.97
CA SER A 248 13.70 -8.89 22.95
C SER A 248 12.33 -9.47 22.55
N CYS A 249 11.55 -8.73 21.75
CA CYS A 249 10.24 -9.16 21.25
C CYS A 249 10.06 -9.01 19.73
N PHE A 250 11.04 -8.46 19.00
CA PHE A 250 10.97 -8.20 17.56
C PHE A 250 10.60 -9.44 16.73
N TYR A 251 11.18 -10.61 17.03
CA TYR A 251 11.00 -11.82 16.25
C TYR A 251 9.64 -12.50 16.41
N LEU A 252 8.80 -12.04 17.35
CA LEU A 252 7.38 -12.40 17.37
C LEU A 252 6.63 -11.82 16.16
N GLY A 253 7.10 -10.68 15.64
CA GLY A 253 6.44 -9.93 14.58
C GLY A 253 5.19 -9.19 15.05
N GLU A 254 4.55 -8.48 14.12
CA GLU A 254 3.37 -7.64 14.41
C GLU A 254 2.16 -8.49 14.83
N LYS A 255 1.89 -9.58 14.09
CA LYS A 255 0.69 -10.40 14.27
C LYS A 255 0.67 -11.08 15.64
N ARG A 256 1.73 -11.81 15.99
CA ARG A 256 1.77 -12.58 17.24
C ARG A 256 1.79 -11.66 18.47
N PHE A 257 2.44 -10.50 18.41
CA PHE A 257 2.37 -9.51 19.49
C PHE A 257 0.92 -9.08 19.76
N ILE A 258 0.16 -8.78 18.71
CA ILE A 258 -1.25 -8.38 18.81
C ILE A 258 -2.11 -9.56 19.29
N GLU A 259 -1.89 -10.77 18.79
CA GLU A 259 -2.59 -11.98 19.24
C GLU A 259 -2.38 -12.22 20.75
N TYR A 260 -1.15 -12.16 21.23
CA TYR A 260 -0.83 -12.30 22.65
C TYR A 260 -1.48 -11.21 23.51
N GLY A 261 -1.46 -9.95 23.05
CA GLY A 261 -2.17 -8.87 23.75
C GLY A 261 -3.69 -9.05 23.76
N LYS A 262 -4.29 -9.65 22.71
CA LYS A 262 -5.71 -10.01 22.69
C LYS A 262 -6.04 -11.14 23.65
N LEU A 263 -5.16 -12.14 23.81
CA LEU A 263 -5.34 -13.20 24.80
C LEU A 263 -5.33 -12.62 26.23
N ILE A 264 -4.40 -11.71 26.52
CA ILE A 264 -4.33 -11.00 27.80
C ILE A 264 -5.60 -10.17 28.02
N TYR A 265 -6.03 -9.43 26.99
CA TYR A 265 -7.30 -8.69 27.05
C TYR A 265 -8.48 -9.60 27.36
N ALA A 266 -8.58 -10.75 26.66
CA ALA A 266 -9.66 -11.70 26.81
C ALA A 266 -9.74 -12.31 28.21
N GLU A 267 -8.58 -12.51 28.85
CA GLU A 267 -8.50 -12.97 30.23
C GLU A 267 -8.88 -11.87 31.23
N ILE A 268 -8.31 -10.66 31.10
CA ILE A 268 -8.55 -9.57 32.06
C ILE A 268 -10.00 -9.06 31.99
N GLN A 269 -10.62 -9.00 30.80
CA GLN A 269 -12.01 -8.53 30.66
C GLN A 269 -13.05 -9.44 31.34
N GLY A 270 -12.68 -10.69 31.64
CA GLY A 270 -13.53 -11.66 32.31
C GLY A 270 -13.81 -11.32 33.78
N TYR A 271 -13.07 -10.36 34.35
CA TYR A 271 -13.20 -9.96 35.73
C TYR A 271 -14.10 -8.72 35.89
N PRO A 272 -15.10 -8.75 36.79
CA PRO A 272 -16.09 -7.68 36.94
C PRO A 272 -15.51 -6.37 37.51
N GLU A 273 -14.38 -6.44 38.21
CA GLU A 273 -13.69 -5.29 38.81
C GLU A 273 -12.99 -4.39 37.77
N VAL A 274 -12.83 -4.86 36.54
CA VAL A 274 -12.07 -4.16 35.51
C VAL A 274 -12.98 -3.33 34.60
N ASN A 275 -12.68 -2.05 34.43
CA ASN A 275 -13.36 -1.21 33.46
C ASN A 275 -12.99 -1.64 32.02
N LYS A 276 -13.95 -2.28 31.34
CA LYS A 276 -13.79 -2.84 29.99
C LYS A 276 -13.40 -1.79 28.94
N ASN A 277 -13.91 -0.57 29.05
CA ASN A 277 -13.61 0.50 28.11
C ASN A 277 -12.17 1.00 28.28
N THR A 278 -11.75 1.23 29.54
CA THR A 278 -10.36 1.62 29.86
C THR A 278 -9.38 0.54 29.42
N LEU A 279 -9.67 -0.73 29.70
CA LEU A 279 -8.85 -1.87 29.30
C LEU A 279 -8.73 -1.97 27.77
N LYS A 280 -9.85 -1.83 27.04
CA LYS A 280 -9.87 -1.88 25.58
C LYS A 280 -9.03 -0.77 24.96
N ASN A 281 -9.20 0.46 25.43
CA ASN A 281 -8.44 1.61 24.93
C ASN A 281 -6.95 1.42 25.21
N LEU A 282 -6.58 0.97 26.41
CA LEU A 282 -5.19 0.72 26.78
C LEU A 282 -4.52 -0.34 25.90
N VAL A 283 -5.22 -1.43 25.59
CA VAL A 283 -4.69 -2.50 24.71
C VAL A 283 -4.55 -2.01 23.26
N GLN A 284 -5.50 -1.24 22.73
CA GLN A 284 -5.39 -0.63 21.40
C GLN A 284 -4.22 0.36 21.33
N ASP A 285 -4.00 1.10 22.40
CA ASP A 285 -2.88 2.01 22.56
C ASP A 285 -1.54 1.28 22.55
N ILE A 286 -1.44 0.15 23.26
CA ILE A 286 -0.26 -0.74 23.24
C ILE A 286 0.01 -1.24 21.82
N PHE A 287 -1.02 -1.68 21.08
CA PHE A 287 -0.86 -2.13 19.70
C PHE A 287 -0.35 -1.02 18.78
N THR A 288 -0.89 0.19 18.94
CA THR A 288 -0.49 1.35 18.14
C THR A 288 0.97 1.73 18.42
N GLU A 289 1.39 1.78 19.68
CA GLU A 289 2.79 2.06 20.03
C GLU A 289 3.73 0.95 19.56
N TRP A 290 3.35 -0.32 19.70
CA TRP A 290 4.17 -1.44 19.20
C TRP A 290 4.35 -1.38 17.69
N LEU A 291 3.29 -1.15 16.92
CA LEU A 291 3.37 -0.99 15.47
C LEU A 291 4.30 0.17 15.10
N TYR A 292 4.23 1.29 15.82
CA TYR A 292 5.15 2.40 15.62
C TYR A 292 6.60 1.99 15.91
N VAL A 293 6.87 1.34 17.05
CA VAL A 293 8.22 0.88 17.42
C VAL A 293 8.77 -0.10 16.38
N TYR A 294 7.97 -1.09 15.99
CA TYR A 294 8.35 -2.13 15.04
C TYR A 294 8.59 -1.58 13.63
N GLN A 295 7.70 -0.71 13.13
CA GLN A 295 7.76 -0.22 11.74
C GLN A 295 8.62 1.02 11.57
N ARG A 296 8.69 1.91 12.57
CA ARG A 296 9.36 3.21 12.48
C ARG A 296 10.65 3.29 13.28
N VAL A 297 10.67 2.83 14.53
CA VAL A 297 11.88 2.96 15.37
C VAL A 297 12.96 1.95 14.93
N ALA A 298 12.59 0.67 14.84
CA ALA A 298 13.53 -0.39 14.45
C ALA A 298 14.14 -0.18 13.06
N LYS A 299 13.33 0.31 12.11
CA LYS A 299 13.80 0.64 10.75
C LYS A 299 14.47 2.01 10.68
N GLY A 300 13.97 3.03 11.38
CA GLY A 300 14.52 4.39 11.32
C GLY A 300 15.94 4.50 11.88
N MET A 301 16.31 3.63 12.82
CA MET A 301 17.67 3.57 13.38
C MET A 301 18.60 2.58 12.67
N TYR A 302 18.09 1.85 11.67
CA TYR A 302 18.82 0.77 11.02
C TYR A 302 20.16 1.19 10.42
N PRO A 303 20.28 2.32 9.69
CA PRO A 303 21.56 2.69 9.10
C PRO A 303 22.66 2.89 10.16
N LEU A 304 22.29 3.39 11.36
CA LEU A 304 23.22 3.48 12.50
C LEU A 304 23.64 2.09 12.98
N LEU A 305 22.67 1.18 13.15
CA LEU A 305 22.98 -0.19 13.54
C LEU A 305 23.88 -0.88 12.52
N LEU A 306 23.62 -0.71 11.22
CA LEU A 306 24.45 -1.23 10.14
C LEU A 306 25.89 -0.71 10.25
N ARG A 307 26.06 0.61 10.37
CA ARG A 307 27.39 1.24 10.49
C ARG A 307 28.17 0.77 11.72
N MET A 308 27.47 0.43 12.80
CA MET A 308 28.06 -0.03 14.07
C MET A 308 28.37 -1.52 14.09
N THR A 309 27.74 -2.34 13.25
CA THR A 309 27.80 -3.81 13.32
C THR A 309 28.48 -4.46 12.12
N CYS A 310 28.43 -3.84 10.95
CA CYS A 310 28.92 -4.41 9.70
C CYS A 310 30.04 -3.56 9.08
N ASN A 311 30.90 -4.25 8.34
CA ASN A 311 32.01 -3.71 7.55
C ASN A 311 31.63 -3.47 6.08
N GLU A 312 30.41 -3.87 5.68
CA GLU A 312 29.88 -3.78 4.32
C GLU A 312 28.43 -3.31 4.37
N TYR A 313 27.97 -2.68 3.30
CA TYR A 313 26.57 -2.37 3.10
C TYR A 313 25.75 -3.65 2.92
N CYS A 314 24.61 -3.72 3.59
CA CYS A 314 23.55 -4.65 3.26
C CYS A 314 22.21 -3.92 3.42
N ASP A 315 21.08 -4.57 3.15
CA ASP A 315 19.76 -3.99 3.44
C ASP A 315 19.26 -4.37 4.84
N TYR A 316 18.12 -3.78 5.26
CA TYR A 316 17.53 -4.01 6.58
C TYR A 316 17.19 -5.49 6.82
N THR A 317 16.60 -6.14 5.82
CA THR A 317 16.17 -7.52 5.91
C THR A 317 17.37 -8.45 6.05
N GLU A 318 18.40 -8.25 5.24
CA GLU A 318 19.65 -8.99 5.29
C GLU A 318 20.34 -8.83 6.65
N LEU A 319 20.37 -7.61 7.21
CA LEU A 319 20.97 -7.39 8.54
C LEU A 319 20.21 -8.14 9.64
N MET A 320 18.88 -8.06 9.63
CA MET A 320 18.03 -8.62 10.69
C MET A 320 17.79 -10.13 10.56
N THR A 321 18.19 -10.75 9.45
CA THR A 321 18.04 -12.20 9.18
C THR A 321 19.40 -12.88 9.01
N LYS A 322 20.12 -12.60 7.93
CA LYS A 322 21.38 -13.29 7.56
C LYS A 322 22.57 -12.85 8.41
N LYS A 323 22.64 -11.56 8.77
CA LYS A 323 23.76 -10.98 9.54
C LYS A 323 23.38 -10.67 11.00
N VAL A 324 22.28 -11.23 11.50
CA VAL A 324 21.77 -10.97 12.87
C VAL A 324 22.79 -11.33 13.96
N SER A 325 23.62 -12.34 13.74
CA SER A 325 24.66 -12.73 14.70
C SER A 325 25.64 -11.59 15.02
N LYS A 326 25.93 -10.71 14.05
CA LYS A 326 26.76 -9.51 14.26
C LYS A 326 26.03 -8.49 15.15
N VAL A 327 24.72 -8.35 14.96
CA VAL A 327 23.86 -7.49 15.79
C VAL A 327 23.79 -8.04 17.21
N PHE A 328 23.56 -9.34 17.40
CA PHE A 328 23.53 -9.97 18.72
C PHE A 328 24.84 -9.84 19.47
N SER A 329 25.97 -10.03 18.78
CA SER A 329 27.31 -9.80 19.33
C SER A 329 27.51 -8.35 19.79
N PHE A 330 27.11 -7.37 18.96
CA PHE A 330 27.19 -5.96 19.31
C PHE A 330 26.32 -5.54 20.51
N LEU A 331 25.16 -6.19 20.66
CA LEU A 331 24.22 -5.94 21.75
C LEU A 331 24.54 -6.74 23.02
N GLY A 332 25.38 -7.77 22.92
CA GLY A 332 25.67 -8.70 24.01
C GLY A 332 24.45 -9.54 24.42
N ILE A 333 23.62 -9.92 23.45
CA ILE A 333 22.42 -10.75 23.69
C ILE A 333 22.55 -12.10 23.00
N THR A 334 21.87 -13.09 23.55
CA THR A 334 21.78 -14.46 23.01
C THR A 334 20.36 -14.76 22.55
N LYS A 335 20.17 -15.91 21.90
CA LYS A 335 18.84 -16.40 21.52
C LYS A 335 17.88 -16.57 22.71
N TYR A 336 18.40 -16.72 23.94
CA TYR A 336 17.60 -16.89 25.15
C TYR A 336 17.05 -15.56 25.70
N ASP A 337 17.63 -14.44 25.29
CA ASP A 337 17.19 -13.11 25.68
C ASP A 337 16.01 -12.60 24.82
N ILE A 338 15.64 -13.37 23.80
CA ILE A 338 14.67 -13.02 22.76
C ILE A 338 13.49 -13.97 22.80
N LEU A 339 12.30 -13.42 22.60
CA LEU A 339 11.09 -14.20 22.41
C LEU A 339 10.98 -14.66 20.96
N LEU A 340 10.99 -15.98 20.79
CA LEU A 340 10.77 -16.62 19.50
C LEU A 340 9.36 -17.25 19.47
N PRO A 341 8.70 -17.25 18.31
CA PRO A 341 7.56 -18.11 18.01
C PRO A 341 7.72 -19.53 18.61
N GLN A 342 6.88 -19.91 19.58
CA GLN A 342 6.71 -21.33 19.90
C GLN A 342 5.99 -22.00 18.74
N LYS A 343 6.53 -23.13 18.26
CA LYS A 343 5.79 -24.06 17.39
C LYS A 343 4.72 -24.70 18.25
N SER A 344 3.46 -24.47 17.93
CA SER A 344 2.38 -25.27 18.52
C SER A 344 2.40 -26.68 17.88
N GLU A 345 2.02 -27.73 18.60
CA GLU A 345 1.95 -29.11 18.05
C GLU A 345 0.88 -29.26 16.92
N LYS A 346 0.16 -28.18 16.58
CA LYS A 346 -0.68 -28.05 15.38
C LYS A 346 0.04 -27.35 14.20
N GLU A 347 1.32 -27.00 14.35
CA GLU A 347 2.19 -26.35 13.35
C GLU A 347 3.35 -27.25 12.87
N ASP A 348 3.42 -28.53 13.29
CA ASP A 348 4.50 -29.44 12.87
C ASP A 348 4.34 -30.06 11.45
N LYS A 349 3.47 -29.46 10.63
CA LYS A 349 3.58 -29.53 9.17
C LYS A 349 3.66 -28.13 8.56
N SER A 350 4.74 -27.42 8.82
CA SER A 350 5.47 -26.66 7.79
C SER A 350 6.61 -25.88 8.42
N SER A 351 7.74 -25.87 7.72
CA SER A 351 8.99 -25.19 8.03
C SER A 351 9.96 -25.92 8.98
N SER A 352 10.79 -26.76 8.37
CA SER A 352 12.22 -26.69 8.61
C SER A 352 12.99 -27.00 7.31
N ARG A 353 13.85 -26.07 6.91
CA ARG A 353 15.05 -26.23 6.07
C ARG A 353 15.90 -24.97 6.33
N PRO A 354 17.24 -24.98 6.22
CA PRO A 354 17.94 -25.52 5.05
C PRO A 354 19.34 -26.16 5.29
N VAL A 355 19.77 -27.03 4.38
CA VAL A 355 21.16 -27.06 3.87
C VAL A 355 21.13 -27.46 2.39
N VAL A 356 21.98 -26.82 1.60
CA VAL A 356 22.15 -26.85 0.15
C VAL A 356 22.69 -28.20 -0.36
N LYS A 357 22.09 -28.75 -1.44
CA LYS A 357 22.77 -29.25 -2.68
C LYS A 357 21.78 -29.91 -3.66
N GLU A 358 21.74 -29.32 -4.87
CA GLU A 358 21.70 -29.91 -6.23
C GLU A 358 20.68 -31.00 -6.69
N VAL A 359 19.97 -30.63 -7.78
CA VAL A 359 19.65 -31.37 -9.03
C VAL A 359 18.31 -32.13 -9.18
N ALA A 360 17.57 -31.64 -10.20
CA ALA A 360 16.67 -32.26 -11.20
C ALA A 360 15.32 -32.93 -10.83
N GLU A 361 14.30 -32.37 -11.51
CA GLU A 361 13.18 -32.96 -12.27
C GLU A 361 12.21 -34.01 -11.67
N LYS A 362 10.91 -33.75 -11.93
CA LYS A 362 9.74 -34.65 -12.00
C LYS A 362 9.21 -35.17 -10.66
N ASP A 363 7.92 -35.17 -10.32
CA ASP A 363 6.62 -35.01 -11.00
C ASP A 363 5.68 -34.25 -10.03
N GLU A 364 4.86 -33.30 -10.46
CA GLU A 364 3.45 -33.47 -10.86
C GLU A 364 2.58 -34.38 -9.97
N GLU A 365 1.43 -33.80 -9.59
CA GLU A 365 0.21 -34.38 -9.01
C GLU A 365 0.24 -34.90 -7.56
N THR A 366 -0.39 -34.12 -6.66
CA THR A 366 -1.75 -34.46 -6.21
C THR A 366 -2.41 -33.24 -5.58
N VAL A 367 -3.54 -32.89 -6.18
CA VAL A 367 -4.60 -32.01 -5.70
C VAL A 367 -5.27 -32.69 -4.50
N GLU A 368 -5.72 -31.88 -3.52
CA GLU A 368 -6.99 -31.98 -2.76
C GLU A 368 -6.84 -31.38 -1.35
N GLU A 369 -7.07 -30.06 -1.25
CA GLU A 369 -7.87 -29.50 -0.15
C GLU A 369 -8.84 -28.49 -0.79
N ASP A 370 -9.80 -29.03 -1.53
CA ASP A 370 -11.03 -28.30 -1.84
C ASP A 370 -11.98 -28.32 -0.64
N ALA A 371 -12.73 -27.23 -0.53
CA ALA A 371 -13.94 -27.05 0.27
C ALA A 371 -13.78 -26.80 1.79
N VAL A 372 -13.36 -25.58 2.12
CA VAL A 372 -14.27 -24.74 2.93
C VAL A 372 -14.75 -23.60 2.03
N PHE A 373 -15.74 -23.90 1.19
CA PHE A 373 -16.65 -22.84 0.73
C PHE A 373 -17.38 -22.34 1.98
N ASP A 374 -16.83 -21.32 2.63
CA ASP A 374 -17.65 -20.39 3.41
C ASP A 374 -18.73 -19.90 2.43
N THR A 375 -19.94 -20.44 2.54
CA THR A 375 -21.09 -19.97 1.77
C THR A 375 -21.15 -18.47 1.94
N ILE A 376 -20.84 -17.71 0.88
CA ILE A 376 -20.86 -16.26 0.95
C ILE A 376 -22.31 -15.86 1.15
N VAL A 377 -22.65 -15.46 2.37
CA VAL A 377 -23.95 -14.90 2.66
C VAL A 377 -23.94 -13.47 2.15
N PHE A 378 -24.47 -13.27 0.95
CA PHE A 378 -24.67 -11.94 0.42
C PHE A 378 -25.75 -11.22 1.24
N PRO A 379 -25.53 -9.94 1.64
CA PRO A 379 -26.62 -9.11 2.09
C PRO A 379 -27.75 -9.09 1.06
N GLU A 380 -29.00 -9.03 1.51
CA GLU A 380 -30.18 -9.10 0.61
C GLU A 380 -30.14 -8.05 -0.50
N SER A 381 -29.69 -6.83 -0.20
CA SER A 381 -29.51 -5.74 -1.18
C SER A 381 -28.47 -6.08 -2.25
N VAL A 382 -27.38 -6.74 -1.86
CA VAL A 382 -26.31 -7.17 -2.78
C VAL A 382 -26.82 -8.30 -3.68
N HIS A 383 -27.54 -9.28 -3.12
CA HIS A 383 -28.15 -10.36 -3.91
C HIS A 383 -29.15 -9.83 -4.93
N ALA A 384 -29.99 -8.86 -4.52
CA ALA A 384 -30.90 -8.18 -5.44
C ALA A 384 -30.14 -7.45 -6.56
N GLY A 385 -29.06 -6.74 -6.23
CA GLY A 385 -28.21 -6.07 -7.21
C GLY A 385 -27.54 -7.02 -8.20
N LEU A 386 -26.99 -8.15 -7.72
CA LEU A 386 -26.38 -9.18 -8.58
C LEU A 386 -27.42 -9.80 -9.54
N LYS A 387 -28.65 -10.03 -9.08
CA LYS A 387 -29.76 -10.47 -9.94
C LYS A 387 -30.16 -9.44 -10.98
N VAL A 388 -30.16 -8.15 -10.62
CA VAL A 388 -30.41 -7.06 -11.58
C VAL A 388 -29.32 -7.04 -12.63
N LEU A 389 -28.05 -7.13 -12.23
CA LEU A 389 -26.91 -7.18 -13.14
C LEU A 389 -26.97 -8.39 -14.08
N ASP A 390 -27.32 -9.58 -13.57
CA ASP A 390 -27.48 -10.78 -14.39
C ASP A 390 -28.69 -10.70 -15.35
N THR A 391 -29.77 -10.02 -14.92
CA THR A 391 -30.94 -9.80 -15.79
C THR A 391 -30.61 -8.84 -16.94
N ILE A 392 -29.86 -7.76 -16.65
CA ILE A 392 -29.44 -6.79 -17.66
C ILE A 392 -28.33 -7.41 -18.53
N PHE A 393 -27.39 -8.15 -17.97
CA PHE A 393 -26.21 -8.71 -18.65
C PHE A 393 -26.14 -10.24 -18.46
N PRO A 394 -27.07 -11.00 -19.07
CA PRO A 394 -27.12 -12.44 -18.87
C PRO A 394 -25.90 -13.13 -19.49
N GLY A 395 -25.36 -14.12 -18.78
CA GLY A 395 -24.19 -14.88 -19.22
C GLY A 395 -22.85 -14.14 -19.11
N ALA A 396 -22.83 -13.00 -18.40
CA ALA A 396 -21.61 -12.29 -18.05
C ALA A 396 -20.87 -12.91 -16.84
N GLY A 397 -21.57 -13.66 -15.98
CA GLY A 397 -20.99 -14.30 -14.80
C GLY A 397 -21.25 -13.58 -13.46
N TRP A 398 -22.18 -12.62 -13.38
CA TRP A 398 -22.48 -11.88 -12.15
C TRP A 398 -22.95 -12.73 -10.97
N LEU A 399 -23.62 -13.85 -11.24
CA LEU A 399 -24.04 -14.80 -10.20
C LEU A 399 -22.92 -15.80 -9.82
N ASP A 400 -21.80 -15.78 -10.55
CA ASP A 400 -20.68 -16.72 -10.41
C ASP A 400 -19.35 -16.00 -10.19
N LEU A 401 -19.37 -14.88 -9.44
CA LEU A 401 -18.17 -14.07 -9.15
C LEU A 401 -17.06 -14.85 -8.43
N ALA A 402 -17.40 -15.95 -7.74
CA ALA A 402 -16.43 -16.78 -7.04
C ALA A 402 -15.42 -17.45 -8.00
N ASN A 403 -15.86 -17.76 -9.23
CA ASN A 403 -15.03 -18.37 -10.26
C ASN A 403 -14.22 -17.36 -11.07
N THR A 404 -14.18 -16.08 -10.66
CA THR A 404 -13.43 -15.00 -11.33
C THR A 404 -13.71 -14.94 -12.84
N PRO A 405 -14.98 -14.74 -13.25
CA PRO A 405 -15.34 -14.68 -14.66
C PRO A 405 -14.61 -13.53 -15.34
N ASP A 406 -14.12 -13.78 -16.55
CA ASP A 406 -13.47 -12.75 -17.34
C ASP A 406 -14.52 -11.84 -17.99
N PHE A 407 -14.66 -10.66 -17.43
CA PHE A 407 -15.66 -9.73 -17.88
C PHE A 407 -15.23 -8.92 -19.11
N TYR A 408 -13.93 -8.80 -19.38
CA TYR A 408 -13.44 -7.98 -20.51
C TYR A 408 -14.02 -8.45 -21.87
N PRO A 409 -13.92 -9.74 -22.26
CA PRO A 409 -14.48 -10.24 -23.52
C PRO A 409 -15.98 -10.01 -23.68
N PHE A 410 -16.72 -10.03 -22.57
CA PHE A 410 -18.17 -9.81 -22.60
C PHE A 410 -18.51 -8.33 -22.82
N TYR A 411 -17.82 -7.42 -22.13
CA TYR A 411 -18.17 -6.00 -22.09
C TYR A 411 -17.48 -5.14 -23.13
N GLN A 412 -16.31 -5.54 -23.64
CA GLN A 412 -15.57 -4.79 -24.66
C GLN A 412 -16.41 -4.47 -25.93
N PRO A 413 -17.28 -5.37 -26.42
CA PRO A 413 -18.17 -5.07 -27.56
C PRO A 413 -19.32 -4.13 -27.22
N LEU A 414 -19.66 -4.02 -25.92
CA LEU A 414 -20.73 -3.15 -25.42
C LEU A 414 -20.21 -1.76 -25.05
N TYR A 415 -18.95 -1.67 -24.61
CA TYR A 415 -18.35 -0.47 -24.06
C TYR A 415 -16.95 -0.23 -24.60
N ARG A 416 -16.61 1.05 -24.80
CA ARG A 416 -15.24 1.45 -25.11
C ARG A 416 -14.46 1.65 -23.83
N PHE A 417 -13.43 0.83 -23.64
CA PHE A 417 -12.46 0.98 -22.56
C PHE A 417 -11.14 1.53 -23.09
N GLY A 418 -10.41 2.26 -22.24
CA GLY A 418 -9.06 2.70 -22.53
C GLY A 418 -8.12 1.52 -22.83
N ASP A 419 -7.17 1.76 -23.73
CA ASP A 419 -6.10 0.81 -24.04
C ASP A 419 -5.31 0.45 -22.77
N GLY A 420 -5.05 -0.85 -22.59
CA GLY A 420 -4.49 -1.44 -21.36
C GLY A 420 -5.53 -2.18 -20.51
N PHE A 421 -6.82 -1.95 -20.68
CA PHE A 421 -7.85 -2.73 -19.96
C PHE A 421 -7.91 -4.19 -20.42
N ASN A 422 -7.66 -4.44 -21.72
CA ASN A 422 -7.41 -5.76 -22.31
C ASN A 422 -6.31 -6.55 -21.61
N ILE A 423 -5.29 -5.88 -21.08
CA ILE A 423 -4.13 -6.52 -20.42
C ILE A 423 -4.46 -6.96 -19.00
N MET A 424 -5.51 -6.41 -18.39
CA MET A 424 -5.86 -6.70 -16.99
C MET A 424 -6.34 -8.15 -16.81
N SER A 425 -5.77 -8.83 -15.82
CA SER A 425 -6.20 -10.20 -15.50
C SER A 425 -7.63 -10.22 -14.93
N PRO A 426 -8.43 -11.27 -15.22
CA PRO A 426 -9.77 -11.45 -14.65
C PRO A 426 -9.77 -11.70 -13.13
N GLN A 427 -8.63 -12.09 -12.57
CA GLN A 427 -8.43 -12.23 -11.13
C GLN A 427 -8.22 -10.86 -10.45
N ASN A 428 -7.81 -9.83 -11.20
CA ASN A 428 -7.64 -8.49 -10.66
C ASN A 428 -9.02 -7.87 -10.32
N PRO A 429 -9.29 -7.55 -9.03
CA PRO A 429 -10.59 -7.04 -8.61
C PRO A 429 -10.96 -5.68 -9.20
N LEU A 430 -10.00 -4.96 -9.80
CA LEU A 430 -10.27 -3.74 -10.54
C LEU A 430 -11.07 -3.99 -11.83
N GLN A 431 -11.00 -5.18 -12.43
CA GLN A 431 -11.75 -5.48 -13.65
C GLN A 431 -13.26 -5.39 -13.41
N VAL A 432 -13.73 -6.07 -12.35
CA VAL A 432 -15.13 -6.02 -11.90
C VAL A 432 -15.54 -4.59 -11.54
N LEU A 433 -14.67 -3.88 -10.81
CA LEU A 433 -14.92 -2.51 -10.36
C LEU A 433 -15.12 -1.55 -11.52
N VAL A 434 -14.24 -1.57 -12.52
CA VAL A 434 -14.30 -0.64 -13.67
C VAL A 434 -15.54 -0.88 -14.52
N ILE A 435 -15.98 -2.13 -14.62
CA ILE A 435 -17.21 -2.49 -15.32
C ILE A 435 -18.43 -2.00 -14.55
N LEU A 436 -18.46 -2.16 -13.23
CA LEU A 436 -19.49 -1.55 -12.38
C LEU A 436 -19.49 -0.03 -12.50
N LEU A 437 -18.32 0.63 -12.55
CA LEU A 437 -18.22 2.07 -12.79
C LEU A 437 -18.90 2.46 -14.11
N LYS A 438 -18.67 1.73 -15.19
CA LYS A 438 -19.26 2.05 -16.51
C LYS A 438 -20.76 1.77 -16.57
N ILE A 439 -21.23 0.67 -15.98
CA ILE A 439 -22.67 0.38 -15.87
C ILE A 439 -23.38 1.48 -15.07
N LEU A 440 -22.77 1.94 -13.97
CA LEU A 440 -23.32 3.01 -13.15
C LEU A 440 -23.26 4.37 -13.86
N GLU A 441 -22.22 4.63 -14.65
CA GLU A 441 -22.14 5.83 -15.49
C GLU A 441 -23.33 5.91 -16.47
N ASP A 442 -23.63 4.82 -17.17
CA ASP A 442 -24.80 4.74 -18.05
C ASP A 442 -26.13 4.99 -17.31
N LEU A 443 -26.28 4.50 -16.07
CA LEU A 443 -27.45 4.76 -15.23
C LEU A 443 -27.53 6.23 -14.79
N PHE A 444 -26.38 6.80 -14.44
CA PHE A 444 -26.27 8.18 -14.00
C PHE A 444 -26.60 9.18 -15.10
N GLU A 445 -26.39 8.85 -16.37
CA GLU A 445 -26.92 9.66 -17.49
C GLU A 445 -28.44 9.83 -17.39
N GLY A 446 -29.18 8.79 -17.01
CA GLY A 446 -30.62 8.89 -16.76
C GLY A 446 -30.96 9.62 -15.46
N CYS A 447 -30.13 9.48 -14.43
CA CYS A 447 -30.34 10.16 -13.15
C CYS A 447 -30.09 11.68 -13.20
N ARG A 448 -29.31 12.19 -14.17
CA ARG A 448 -29.07 13.63 -14.34
C ARG A 448 -30.34 14.46 -14.52
N GLN A 449 -31.39 13.86 -15.06
CA GLN A 449 -32.69 14.51 -15.29
C GLN A 449 -33.62 14.45 -14.06
N ILE A 450 -33.16 13.90 -12.94
CA ILE A 450 -33.91 13.82 -11.69
C ILE A 450 -33.72 15.12 -10.91
N ALA A 451 -34.83 15.78 -10.57
CA ALA A 451 -34.82 17.06 -9.87
C ALA A 451 -34.78 16.85 -8.35
N PHE A 452 -33.57 16.63 -7.81
CA PHE A 452 -33.31 16.57 -6.37
C PHE A 452 -33.57 17.93 -5.70
N SER A 453 -34.21 17.92 -4.54
CA SER A 453 -34.48 19.13 -3.75
C SER A 453 -33.26 19.57 -2.93
N GLU A 454 -33.18 20.87 -2.61
CA GLU A 454 -32.06 21.47 -1.84
C GLU A 454 -31.90 20.87 -0.43
N SER A 455 -32.98 20.32 0.15
CA SER A 455 -32.95 19.65 1.46
C SER A 455 -32.34 18.23 1.42
N THR A 456 -32.17 17.67 0.22
CA THR A 456 -31.51 16.37 0.00
C THR A 456 -30.00 16.51 -0.27
N THR A 457 -29.49 17.74 -0.37
CA THR A 457 -28.12 18.03 -0.85
C THR A 457 -27.08 18.39 0.20
N THR A 458 -27.43 18.45 1.49
CA THR A 458 -26.50 18.84 2.57
C THR A 458 -26.43 17.77 3.65
N GLY A 459 -25.52 16.81 3.46
CA GLY A 459 -25.10 15.87 4.49
C GLY A 459 -23.69 16.19 4.96
N LEU A 460 -23.52 16.63 6.21
CA LEU A 460 -22.22 16.68 6.87
C LEU A 460 -21.81 15.24 7.25
N TYR A 461 -21.01 14.59 6.42
CA TYR A 461 -20.35 13.33 6.78
C TYR A 461 -18.88 13.59 7.11
N MET A 462 -18.51 13.40 8.38
CA MET A 462 -17.11 13.33 8.83
C MET A 462 -16.21 14.55 8.54
N GLY A 463 -16.76 15.77 8.64
CA GLY A 463 -15.95 17.00 8.73
C GLY A 463 -15.17 17.42 7.48
N GLN A 464 -15.53 16.90 6.30
CA GLN A 464 -15.08 17.39 5.00
C GLN A 464 -16.30 17.62 4.10
N ASP A 465 -16.25 18.64 3.24
CA ASP A 465 -17.31 18.96 2.27
C ASP A 465 -17.45 17.80 1.26
N LEU A 466 -18.31 16.83 1.57
CA LEU A 466 -18.74 15.82 0.61
C LEU A 466 -19.87 16.43 -0.24
N THR A 467 -19.63 16.35 -1.54
CA THR A 467 -20.46 16.85 -2.64
C THR A 467 -21.85 16.22 -2.66
N SER A 468 -22.87 16.99 -3.05
CA SER A 468 -24.25 16.51 -3.24
C SER A 468 -24.35 15.31 -4.20
N VAL A 469 -25.44 14.54 -4.12
CA VAL A 469 -25.73 13.43 -5.06
C VAL A 469 -25.60 13.86 -6.52
N THR A 470 -26.10 15.05 -6.87
CA THR A 470 -25.99 15.63 -8.22
C THR A 470 -24.53 15.81 -8.66
N GLN A 471 -23.68 16.31 -7.77
CA GLN A 471 -22.27 16.51 -8.08
C GLN A 471 -21.52 15.17 -8.17
N VAL A 472 -21.85 14.19 -7.32
CA VAL A 472 -21.31 12.83 -7.43
C VAL A 472 -21.65 12.21 -8.79
N ILE A 473 -22.90 12.36 -9.25
CA ILE A 473 -23.37 11.91 -10.58
C ILE A 473 -22.60 12.62 -11.70
N ALA A 474 -22.32 13.92 -11.55
CA ALA A 474 -21.57 14.69 -12.55
C ALA A 474 -20.11 14.24 -12.65
N ASP A 475 -19.45 14.04 -11.50
CA ASP A 475 -18.02 13.71 -11.44
C ASP A 475 -17.71 12.21 -11.61
N TRP A 476 -18.74 11.35 -11.63
CA TRP A 476 -18.56 9.89 -11.61
C TRP A 476 -17.64 9.35 -12.70
N GLY A 477 -17.79 9.85 -13.94
CA GLY A 477 -16.98 9.42 -15.08
C GLY A 477 -15.48 9.62 -14.87
N ASN A 478 -15.07 10.57 -14.02
CA ASN A 478 -13.66 10.85 -13.74
C ASN A 478 -12.95 9.68 -13.04
N TYR A 479 -13.65 8.84 -12.28
CA TYR A 479 -13.03 7.67 -11.65
C TYR A 479 -12.52 6.66 -12.68
N ARG A 480 -13.26 6.50 -13.78
CA ARG A 480 -12.86 5.66 -14.91
C ARG A 480 -11.86 6.40 -15.81
N GLU A 481 -12.23 7.56 -16.33
CA GLU A 481 -11.44 8.23 -17.39
C GLU A 481 -10.16 8.89 -16.87
N VAL A 482 -10.16 9.41 -15.65
CA VAL A 482 -9.01 10.13 -15.09
C VAL A 482 -8.24 9.23 -14.14
N VAL A 483 -8.89 8.74 -13.10
CA VAL A 483 -8.19 8.00 -12.05
C VAL A 483 -7.74 6.63 -12.55
N PHE A 484 -8.57 5.90 -13.29
CA PHE A 484 -8.19 4.60 -13.82
C PHE A 484 -7.43 4.70 -15.15
N GLU A 485 -8.03 5.27 -16.20
CA GLU A 485 -7.47 5.22 -17.56
C GLU A 485 -6.23 6.12 -17.73
N LYS A 486 -6.15 7.28 -17.07
CA LYS A 486 -4.99 8.19 -17.20
C LYS A 486 -3.89 7.95 -16.17
N LEU A 487 -4.21 7.48 -14.96
CA LEU A 487 -3.19 7.28 -13.91
C LEU A 487 -2.77 5.81 -13.74
N TYR A 488 -3.70 4.86 -13.90
CA TYR A 488 -3.41 3.43 -13.66
C TYR A 488 -2.97 2.69 -14.93
N LEU A 489 -3.76 2.76 -16.02
CA LEU A 489 -3.51 1.98 -17.24
C LEU A 489 -2.16 2.25 -17.93
N PRO A 490 -1.62 3.49 -17.99
CA PRO A 490 -0.31 3.72 -18.61
C PRO A 490 0.80 2.93 -17.92
N THR A 491 0.80 2.95 -16.58
CA THR A 491 1.76 2.18 -15.78
C THR A 491 1.64 0.67 -16.03
N LEU A 492 0.41 0.16 -16.20
CA LEU A 492 0.16 -1.25 -16.49
C LEU A 492 0.69 -1.65 -17.87
N ARG A 493 0.42 -0.82 -18.89
CA ARG A 493 0.92 -1.04 -20.25
C ARG A 493 2.44 -1.00 -20.30
N ASP A 494 3.05 0.03 -19.70
CA ASP A 494 4.50 0.18 -19.66
C ASP A 494 5.15 -1.04 -18.99
N PHE A 495 4.58 -1.50 -17.87
CA PHE A 495 5.05 -2.70 -17.20
C PHE A 495 4.93 -3.95 -18.09
N SER A 496 3.77 -4.18 -18.71
CA SER A 496 3.51 -5.32 -19.58
C SER A 496 4.43 -5.35 -20.81
N ASN A 497 4.66 -4.20 -21.45
CA ASN A 497 5.54 -4.06 -22.61
C ASN A 497 7.00 -4.37 -22.25
N HIS A 498 7.46 -3.89 -21.09
CA HIS A 498 8.80 -4.21 -20.60
C HIS A 498 8.95 -5.67 -20.22
N LEU A 499 7.94 -6.27 -19.58
CA LEU A 499 7.94 -7.69 -19.24
C LEU A 499 7.97 -8.57 -20.49
N TYR A 500 7.21 -8.22 -21.53
CA TYR A 500 7.25 -8.91 -22.82
C TYR A 500 8.65 -8.89 -23.45
N SER A 501 9.35 -7.75 -23.33
CA SER A 501 10.69 -7.57 -23.90
C SER A 501 11.81 -8.19 -23.03
N GLN A 502 11.57 -8.36 -21.72
CA GLN A 502 12.57 -8.78 -20.73
C GLN A 502 11.94 -9.74 -19.70
N ARG A 503 12.24 -11.04 -19.80
CA ARG A 503 11.64 -12.11 -18.98
C ARG A 503 11.81 -12.00 -17.46
N ASP A 504 12.73 -11.17 -16.97
CA ASP A 504 12.98 -10.94 -15.54
C ASP A 504 12.71 -9.48 -15.10
N PHE A 505 11.96 -8.73 -15.89
CA PHE A 505 11.72 -7.30 -15.63
C PHE A 505 11.04 -7.05 -14.27
N ASP A 506 10.13 -7.92 -13.88
CA ASP A 506 9.41 -7.90 -12.60
C ASP A 506 10.35 -7.97 -11.38
N LYS A 507 11.51 -8.62 -11.53
CA LYS A 507 12.53 -8.77 -10.47
C LYS A 507 13.43 -7.54 -10.35
N ASN A 508 13.57 -6.76 -11.42
CA ASN A 508 14.40 -5.56 -11.46
C ASN A 508 13.82 -4.43 -10.59
N GLN A 509 14.67 -3.54 -10.12
CA GLN A 509 14.26 -2.43 -9.23
C GLN A 509 13.21 -1.52 -9.89
N TYR A 510 13.31 -1.30 -11.21
CA TYR A 510 12.33 -0.52 -11.95
C TYR A 510 10.99 -1.24 -12.09
N GLY A 511 10.98 -2.54 -12.43
CA GLY A 511 9.75 -3.34 -12.48
C GLY A 511 9.04 -3.42 -11.12
N LYS A 512 9.80 -3.65 -10.03
CA LYS A 512 9.28 -3.58 -8.65
C LYS A 512 8.65 -2.22 -8.32
N ARG A 513 9.20 -1.12 -8.86
CA ARG A 513 8.64 0.22 -8.69
C ARG A 513 7.31 0.38 -9.41
N LEU A 514 7.19 -0.09 -10.65
CA LEU A 514 5.94 -0.03 -11.41
C LEU A 514 4.85 -0.89 -10.76
N ILE A 515 5.17 -2.11 -10.32
CA ILE A 515 4.22 -2.98 -9.59
C ILE A 515 3.77 -2.31 -8.29
N SER A 516 4.72 -1.78 -7.51
CA SER A 516 4.41 -1.04 -6.27
C SER A 516 3.48 0.13 -6.56
N ASN A 517 3.74 0.92 -7.61
CA ASN A 517 2.89 2.03 -8.03
C ASN A 517 1.47 1.59 -8.36
N LEU A 518 1.30 0.52 -9.15
CA LEU A 518 -0.01 -0.05 -9.49
C LEU A 518 -0.77 -0.46 -8.23
N GLN A 519 -0.13 -1.21 -7.33
CA GLN A 519 -0.76 -1.71 -6.11
C GLN A 519 -1.17 -0.58 -5.15
N TRP A 520 -0.30 0.41 -4.94
CA TRP A 520 -0.63 1.58 -4.12
C TRP A 520 -1.71 2.45 -4.75
N HIS A 521 -1.70 2.62 -6.07
CA HIS A 521 -2.77 3.36 -6.77
C HIS A 521 -4.12 2.68 -6.60
N ALA A 522 -4.18 1.34 -6.75
CA ALA A 522 -5.38 0.56 -6.49
C ALA A 522 -5.86 0.72 -5.04
N LEU A 523 -4.95 0.61 -4.07
CA LEU A 523 -5.25 0.75 -2.64
C LEU A 523 -5.78 2.15 -2.28
N TYR A 524 -5.14 3.21 -2.77
CA TYR A 524 -5.49 4.58 -2.40
C TYR A 524 -6.84 5.02 -2.97
N ASN A 525 -7.14 4.63 -4.21
CA ASN A 525 -8.25 5.21 -4.94
C ASN A 525 -9.47 4.29 -5.06
N PHE A 526 -9.30 2.97 -4.96
CA PHE A 526 -10.34 2.00 -5.30
C PHE A 526 -10.59 0.92 -4.25
N LEU A 527 -9.54 0.30 -3.70
CA LEU A 527 -9.63 -0.95 -2.93
C LEU A 527 -8.93 -0.83 -1.56
N PRO A 528 -9.54 -0.18 -0.56
CA PRO A 528 -8.88 0.24 0.69
C PRO A 528 -8.45 -0.92 1.60
N TYR A 529 -9.01 -2.12 1.40
CA TYR A 529 -8.65 -3.32 2.16
C TYR A 529 -7.75 -4.29 1.41
N MET A 530 -7.27 -3.89 0.22
CA MET A 530 -6.33 -4.69 -0.56
C MET A 530 -5.06 -4.93 0.26
N LYS A 531 -4.60 -6.18 0.26
CA LYS A 531 -3.33 -6.57 0.88
C LYS A 531 -2.41 -7.07 -0.23
N PHE A 532 -1.21 -6.53 -0.29
CA PHE A 532 -0.19 -6.94 -1.24
C PHE A 532 1.18 -6.97 -0.57
N GLU A 533 2.09 -7.74 -1.16
CA GLU A 533 3.49 -7.75 -0.74
C GLU A 533 4.14 -6.41 -1.10
N GLN A 534 4.56 -5.65 -0.09
CA GLN A 534 5.24 -4.39 -0.32
C GLN A 534 6.65 -4.64 -0.86
N LEU A 535 6.81 -4.55 -2.18
CA LEU A 535 8.10 -4.80 -2.87
C LEU A 535 9.15 -3.72 -2.60
N LEU A 536 8.72 -2.48 -2.36
CA LEU A 536 9.57 -1.32 -2.06
C LEU A 536 9.11 -0.61 -0.80
N ILE A 537 10.05 -0.12 0.00
CA ILE A 537 9.77 0.60 1.25
C ILE A 537 9.05 1.93 0.97
N GLU A 538 9.40 2.59 -0.13
CA GLU A 538 8.79 3.85 -0.56
C GLU A 538 7.34 3.64 -1.00
N LYS A 539 6.44 4.44 -0.43
CA LYS A 539 5.05 4.53 -0.87
C LYS A 539 4.96 5.68 -1.87
N PRO A 540 4.42 5.47 -3.08
CA PRO A 540 4.19 6.55 -4.02
C PRO A 540 3.20 7.55 -3.43
N LYS A 541 3.29 8.81 -3.83
CA LYS A 541 2.27 9.81 -3.50
C LYS A 541 1.00 9.47 -4.27
N ASN A 542 -0.17 9.70 -3.66
CA ASN A 542 -1.41 9.65 -4.42
C ASN A 542 -1.48 10.88 -5.34
N GLU A 543 -1.51 10.67 -6.65
CA GLU A 543 -1.59 11.73 -7.66
C GLU A 543 -3.04 12.15 -7.96
N SER A 544 -4.02 11.37 -7.50
CA SER A 544 -5.44 11.68 -7.68
C SER A 544 -5.84 12.90 -6.84
N LYS A 545 -6.54 13.84 -7.48
CA LYS A 545 -7.19 14.99 -6.81
C LYS A 545 -8.60 14.67 -6.31
N TYR A 546 -9.15 13.51 -6.70
CA TYR A 546 -10.51 13.11 -6.36
C TYR A 546 -10.55 12.41 -5.00
N ILE A 547 -11.69 12.53 -4.31
CA ILE A 547 -11.97 11.77 -3.09
C ILE A 547 -11.91 10.28 -3.45
N PRO A 548 -11.30 9.40 -2.62
CA PRO A 548 -11.28 7.96 -2.89
C PRO A 548 -12.68 7.40 -3.14
N LEU A 549 -12.82 6.60 -4.21
CA LEU A 549 -14.09 6.01 -4.65
C LEU A 549 -14.88 5.33 -3.51
N PRO A 550 -14.26 4.53 -2.61
CA PRO A 550 -15.02 3.84 -1.56
C PRO A 550 -15.83 4.78 -0.67
N ARG A 551 -15.33 5.99 -0.40
CA ARG A 551 -16.04 6.99 0.41
C ARG A 551 -17.27 7.52 -0.33
N VAL A 552 -17.11 7.82 -1.62
CA VAL A 552 -18.18 8.34 -2.47
C VAL A 552 -19.27 7.30 -2.70
N VAL A 553 -18.89 6.04 -2.92
CA VAL A 553 -19.82 4.92 -3.06
C VAL A 553 -20.65 4.72 -1.79
N HIS A 554 -20.00 4.71 -0.61
CA HIS A 554 -20.70 4.54 0.66
C HIS A 554 -21.70 5.66 0.94
N TYR A 555 -21.30 6.91 0.66
CA TYR A 555 -22.19 8.07 0.72
C TYR A 555 -23.40 7.88 -0.20
N LEU A 556 -23.17 7.49 -1.46
CA LEU A 556 -24.24 7.34 -2.43
C LEU A 556 -25.23 6.22 -2.06
N VAL A 557 -24.77 5.08 -1.55
CA VAL A 557 -25.66 4.01 -1.03
C VAL A 557 -26.52 4.56 0.10
N THR A 558 -25.93 5.30 1.03
CA THR A 558 -26.63 5.85 2.20
C THR A 558 -27.73 6.82 1.77
N GLU A 559 -27.42 7.77 0.89
CA GLU A 559 -28.40 8.76 0.40
C GLU A 559 -29.48 8.13 -0.47
N LEU A 560 -29.12 7.24 -1.41
CA LEU A 560 -30.11 6.57 -2.25
C LEU A 560 -31.04 5.68 -1.41
N LYS A 561 -30.51 4.97 -0.41
CA LYS A 561 -31.33 4.18 0.52
C LYS A 561 -32.32 5.06 1.27
N LYS A 562 -31.86 6.20 1.78
CA LYS A 562 -32.69 7.17 2.49
C LYS A 562 -33.81 7.68 1.59
N ILE A 563 -33.50 8.17 0.39
CA ILE A 563 -34.47 8.66 -0.59
C ILE A 563 -35.52 7.59 -0.92
N ILE A 564 -35.09 6.35 -1.17
CA ILE A 564 -36.00 5.26 -1.51
C ILE A 564 -36.91 4.92 -0.34
N THR A 565 -36.37 4.83 0.88
CA THR A 565 -37.14 4.47 2.08
C THR A 565 -38.19 5.53 2.40
N GLU A 566 -37.80 6.80 2.41
CA GLU A 566 -38.71 7.93 2.66
C GLU A 566 -39.82 8.01 1.59
N ALA A 567 -39.49 7.76 0.33
CA ALA A 567 -40.48 7.73 -0.75
C ALA A 567 -41.46 6.56 -0.61
N GLU A 568 -41.00 5.38 -0.19
CA GLU A 568 -41.88 4.23 0.09
C GLU A 568 -42.79 4.46 1.30
N GLU A 569 -42.28 5.10 2.35
CA GLU A 569 -43.09 5.48 3.52
C GLU A 569 -44.15 6.52 3.14
N ALA A 570 -43.78 7.56 2.40
CA ALA A 570 -44.71 8.55 1.90
C ALA A 570 -45.81 7.91 1.04
N ALA A 571 -45.45 6.97 0.16
CA ALA A 571 -46.41 6.21 -0.65
C ALA A 571 -47.35 5.34 0.21
N LYS A 572 -46.85 4.70 1.27
CA LYS A 572 -47.68 3.92 2.22
C LYS A 572 -48.66 4.79 3.00
N HIS A 573 -48.25 6.00 3.38
CA HIS A 573 -49.06 6.95 4.14
C HIS A 573 -49.91 7.88 3.26
N GLY A 574 -49.84 7.74 1.93
CA GLY A 574 -50.58 8.59 1.00
C GLY A 574 -50.14 10.06 0.98
N THR A 575 -48.92 10.35 1.45
CA THR A 575 -48.36 11.70 1.48
C THR A 575 -47.41 11.92 0.28
N PRO A 576 -47.31 13.15 -0.25
CA PRO A 576 -46.38 13.45 -1.32
C PRO A 576 -44.93 13.47 -0.81
N TYR A 577 -44.03 12.76 -1.49
CA TYR A 577 -42.60 12.85 -1.22
C TYR A 577 -42.01 14.15 -1.79
N LEU A 578 -41.40 14.98 -0.93
CA LEU A 578 -40.91 16.31 -1.31
C LEU A 578 -39.43 16.33 -1.74
N GLY A 579 -38.68 15.26 -1.51
CA GLY A 579 -37.23 15.22 -1.78
C GLY A 579 -36.87 15.25 -3.27
N ILE A 580 -37.77 14.78 -4.15
CA ILE A 580 -37.57 14.74 -5.60
C ILE A 580 -38.86 15.12 -6.31
N LYS A 581 -38.85 16.22 -7.07
CA LYS A 581 -40.06 16.80 -7.68
C LYS A 581 -40.68 15.90 -8.76
N ASN A 582 -39.86 15.22 -9.55
CA ASN A 582 -40.28 14.40 -10.69
C ASN A 582 -40.13 12.89 -10.44
N LEU A 583 -40.24 12.43 -9.19
CA LEU A 583 -39.93 11.05 -8.78
C LEU A 583 -40.77 9.98 -9.52
N TYR A 584 -42.06 10.22 -9.69
CA TYR A 584 -42.97 9.29 -10.35
C TYR A 584 -43.10 9.54 -11.86
N GLY A 585 -42.44 10.58 -12.38
CA GLY A 585 -42.38 10.86 -13.80
C GLY A 585 -41.52 9.83 -14.56
N PRO A 586 -41.66 9.76 -15.90
CA PRO A 586 -40.85 8.87 -16.70
C PRO A 586 -39.38 9.28 -16.66
N TYR A 587 -38.47 8.32 -16.51
CA TYR A 587 -37.05 8.62 -16.67
C TYR A 587 -36.72 8.94 -18.12
N LYS A 588 -35.67 9.73 -18.33
CA LYS A 588 -35.19 10.11 -19.66
C LYS A 588 -33.69 9.94 -19.74
N PHE A 589 -33.25 9.27 -20.80
CA PHE A 589 -31.84 9.23 -21.20
C PHE A 589 -31.72 10.14 -22.43
N GLU A 590 -30.87 11.16 -22.35
CA GLU A 590 -30.63 12.07 -23.48
C GLU A 590 -30.05 11.33 -24.68
N ILE A 591 -29.13 10.41 -24.38
CA ILE A 591 -28.48 9.55 -25.37
C ILE A 591 -28.79 8.10 -25.01
N PRO A 592 -29.33 7.30 -25.93
CA PRO A 592 -29.48 5.86 -25.73
C PRO A 592 -28.12 5.21 -25.50
N ASN A 593 -28.00 4.44 -24.43
CA ASN A 593 -26.81 3.71 -24.01
C ASN A 593 -27.18 2.24 -23.77
N VAL A 594 -26.20 1.40 -23.45
CA VAL A 594 -26.41 -0.06 -23.34
C VAL A 594 -27.42 -0.38 -22.24
N VAL A 595 -27.30 0.28 -21.09
CA VAL A 595 -28.20 0.03 -19.96
C VAL A 595 -29.61 0.55 -20.25
N SER A 596 -29.73 1.75 -20.82
CA SER A 596 -31.04 2.36 -21.08
C SER A 596 -31.85 1.56 -22.09
N GLN A 597 -31.22 1.01 -23.14
CA GLN A 597 -31.89 0.10 -24.08
C GLN A 597 -32.45 -1.13 -23.36
N ARG A 598 -31.67 -1.74 -22.46
CA ARG A 598 -32.06 -2.97 -21.75
C ARG A 598 -33.12 -2.70 -20.68
N ILE A 599 -32.98 -1.64 -19.88
CA ILE A 599 -33.95 -1.25 -18.86
C ILE A 599 -35.26 -0.76 -19.47
N ASN A 600 -35.23 -0.08 -20.63
CA ASN A 600 -36.43 0.31 -21.36
C ASN A 600 -37.30 -0.91 -21.71
N VAL A 601 -36.68 -2.01 -22.12
CA VAL A 601 -37.37 -3.27 -22.41
C VAL A 601 -37.92 -3.91 -21.13
N LEU A 602 -37.11 -3.98 -20.07
CA LEU A 602 -37.50 -4.59 -18.79
C LEU A 602 -38.65 -3.86 -18.09
N LEU A 603 -38.64 -2.53 -18.09
CA LEU A 603 -39.65 -1.70 -17.44
C LEU A 603 -40.82 -1.33 -18.37
N GLY A 604 -40.76 -1.76 -19.63
CA GLY A 604 -41.82 -1.53 -20.62
C GLY A 604 -42.01 -0.06 -20.94
N ALA A 605 -40.93 0.71 -21.10
CA ALA A 605 -40.97 2.15 -21.39
C ALA A 605 -41.78 2.49 -22.65
N GLN A 606 -41.85 1.55 -23.60
CA GLN A 606 -42.61 1.68 -24.85
C GLN A 606 -44.12 1.32 -24.71
N LYS A 607 -44.57 0.84 -23.54
CA LYS A 607 -45.98 0.50 -23.30
C LYS A 607 -46.78 1.75 -22.96
N LYS A 608 -47.90 1.97 -23.67
CA LYS A 608 -48.83 3.09 -23.41
C LYS A 608 -49.53 3.01 -22.05
N GLN A 609 -49.71 1.81 -21.50
CA GLN A 609 -50.33 1.57 -20.19
C GLN A 609 -49.51 0.57 -19.38
N GLY A 610 -49.43 0.77 -18.06
CA GLY A 610 -48.70 -0.11 -17.14
C GLY A 610 -47.17 -0.05 -17.25
N SER A 611 -46.62 1.01 -17.85
CA SER A 611 -45.18 1.25 -17.87
C SER A 611 -44.65 1.44 -16.45
N LYS A 612 -43.58 0.73 -16.11
CA LYS A 612 -42.85 0.89 -14.85
C LYS A 612 -41.63 1.79 -15.01
N ALA A 613 -41.50 2.48 -16.15
CA ALA A 613 -40.32 3.27 -16.49
C ALA A 613 -40.32 4.65 -15.79
N THR A 614 -40.26 4.67 -14.46
CA THR A 614 -40.29 5.89 -13.63
C THR A 614 -38.92 6.20 -13.04
N ASN A 615 -38.66 7.48 -12.72
CA ASN A 615 -37.43 7.90 -12.02
C ASN A 615 -37.24 7.14 -10.71
N PHE A 616 -38.32 6.82 -10.00
CA PHE A 616 -38.26 5.99 -8.79
C PHE A 616 -37.70 4.60 -9.05
N ASN A 617 -38.15 3.91 -10.10
CA ASN A 617 -37.62 2.60 -10.45
C ASN A 617 -36.18 2.70 -10.98
N LEU A 618 -35.85 3.76 -11.73
CA LEU A 618 -34.45 4.00 -12.11
C LEU A 618 -33.56 4.11 -10.87
N LEU A 619 -33.95 4.90 -9.87
CA LEU A 619 -33.21 5.03 -8.60
C LEU A 619 -33.09 3.71 -7.84
N LYS A 620 -34.13 2.86 -7.85
CA LYS A 620 -34.07 1.51 -7.24
C LYS A 620 -33.05 0.61 -7.93
N TYR A 621 -33.02 0.61 -9.26
CA TYR A 621 -32.03 -0.16 -10.03
C TYR A 621 -30.61 0.37 -9.78
N THR A 622 -30.45 1.69 -9.80
CA THR A 622 -29.18 2.35 -9.47
C THR A 622 -28.73 1.97 -8.06
N TYR A 623 -29.59 2.11 -7.05
CA TYR A 623 -29.28 1.74 -5.66
C TYR A 623 -28.87 0.27 -5.53
N ALA A 624 -29.55 -0.65 -6.19
CA ALA A 624 -29.22 -2.07 -6.15
C ALA A 624 -27.82 -2.33 -6.71
N ILE A 625 -27.43 -1.69 -7.82
CA ILE A 625 -26.11 -1.86 -8.43
C ILE A 625 -25.01 -1.14 -7.64
N VAL A 626 -25.27 0.09 -7.15
CA VAL A 626 -24.31 0.78 -6.26
C VAL A 626 -24.09 -0.02 -4.97
N SER A 627 -25.10 -0.70 -4.44
CA SER A 627 -24.96 -1.59 -3.27
C SER A 627 -24.00 -2.76 -3.54
N VAL A 628 -23.97 -3.30 -4.77
CA VAL A 628 -22.99 -4.33 -5.16
C VAL A 628 -21.59 -3.73 -5.19
N LEU A 629 -21.42 -2.52 -5.73
CA LEU A 629 -20.13 -1.84 -5.74
C LEU A 629 -19.65 -1.50 -4.32
N ASP A 630 -20.54 -1.02 -3.45
CA ASP A 630 -20.25 -0.73 -2.05
C ASP A 630 -19.80 -1.99 -1.31
N TRP A 631 -20.53 -3.10 -1.47
CA TRP A 631 -20.08 -4.38 -0.94
C TRP A 631 -18.72 -4.79 -1.50
N TRP A 632 -18.50 -4.67 -2.82
CA TRP A 632 -17.23 -5.04 -3.45
C TRP A 632 -16.04 -4.28 -2.85
N VAL A 633 -16.17 -2.95 -2.64
CA VAL A 633 -15.04 -2.09 -2.22
C VAL A 633 -14.97 -1.83 -0.71
N ASN A 634 -16.10 -1.74 0.00
CA ASN A 634 -16.17 -1.36 1.42
C ASN A 634 -16.40 -2.55 2.38
N ASP A 635 -16.72 -3.75 1.89
CA ASP A 635 -16.76 -4.93 2.76
C ASP A 635 -15.40 -5.66 2.74
N LYS A 636 -14.74 -5.76 3.90
CA LYS A 636 -13.48 -6.50 4.08
C LYS A 636 -13.59 -7.99 3.73
N ASN A 637 -14.81 -8.53 3.78
CA ASN A 637 -15.12 -9.92 3.48
C ASN A 637 -15.60 -10.14 2.04
N SER A 638 -15.62 -9.09 1.21
CA SER A 638 -16.00 -9.23 -0.20
C SER A 638 -15.02 -10.13 -0.95
N LEU A 639 -15.48 -10.64 -2.09
CA LEU A 639 -14.64 -11.44 -3.00
C LEU A 639 -13.41 -10.68 -3.51
N ALA A 640 -13.46 -9.35 -3.54
CA ALA A 640 -12.31 -8.51 -3.92
C ALA A 640 -11.09 -8.70 -3.00
N TYR A 641 -11.31 -9.08 -1.74
CA TYR A 641 -10.26 -9.20 -0.71
C TYR A 641 -10.02 -10.61 -0.21
N ARG A 642 -10.95 -11.55 -0.45
CA ARG A 642 -10.84 -12.95 -0.01
C ARG A 642 -9.89 -13.78 -0.85
N ASN A 643 -9.75 -13.47 -2.13
CA ASN A 643 -8.91 -14.28 -3.01
C ASN A 643 -7.42 -14.09 -2.66
N LYS A 644 -6.79 -15.10 -2.05
CA LYS A 644 -5.35 -15.08 -1.72
C LYS A 644 -4.47 -15.00 -2.98
N LYS A 645 -5.02 -15.31 -4.16
CA LYS A 645 -4.37 -15.08 -5.46
C LYS A 645 -4.14 -13.58 -5.74
N ASN A 646 -4.89 -12.68 -5.10
CA ASN A 646 -4.69 -11.22 -5.19
C ASN A 646 -3.40 -10.74 -4.49
N ILE A 647 -2.74 -11.62 -3.72
CA ILE A 647 -1.57 -11.31 -2.89
C ILE A 647 -0.26 -11.66 -3.61
N LYS A 648 -0.31 -12.50 -4.66
CA LYS A 648 0.80 -12.82 -5.57
C LYS A 648 0.29 -13.03 -7.01
N GLY A 649 0.46 -12.04 -7.88
CA GLY A 649 0.99 -12.37 -9.22
C GLY A 649 0.10 -12.34 -10.45
N GLU A 650 -1.10 -11.76 -10.47
CA GLU A 650 -1.86 -11.62 -11.74
C GLU A 650 -2.51 -10.23 -11.85
N ILE A 651 -1.69 -9.17 -11.85
CA ILE A 651 -2.19 -7.80 -12.15
C ILE A 651 -2.55 -7.69 -13.64
N TRP A 652 -1.78 -8.39 -14.47
CA TRP A 652 -1.94 -8.53 -15.91
C TRP A 652 -2.25 -9.99 -16.28
N ARG A 653 -2.76 -10.21 -17.49
CA ARG A 653 -3.01 -11.53 -18.08
C ARG A 653 -1.71 -12.20 -18.46
N VAL A 654 -1.62 -13.49 -18.21
CA VAL A 654 -0.43 -14.28 -18.50
C VAL A 654 -0.81 -15.48 -19.35
N ALA A 655 0.04 -15.87 -20.29
CA ALA A 655 -0.10 -17.07 -21.10
C ALA A 655 0.09 -18.34 -20.24
N GLU A 656 -0.16 -19.51 -20.84
CA GLU A 656 -0.02 -20.81 -20.18
C GLU A 656 1.39 -21.06 -19.63
N ASP A 657 2.39 -20.36 -20.16
CA ASP A 657 3.78 -20.39 -19.66
C ASP A 657 3.98 -19.66 -18.32
N GLY A 658 2.96 -18.96 -17.82
CA GLY A 658 2.98 -18.25 -16.54
C GLY A 658 3.91 -17.04 -16.48
N GLN A 659 4.48 -16.59 -17.61
CA GLN A 659 5.39 -15.44 -17.65
C GLN A 659 5.08 -14.44 -18.76
N THR A 660 4.58 -14.89 -19.90
CA THR A 660 4.37 -14.02 -21.06
C THR A 660 3.06 -13.25 -20.93
N PRO A 661 3.09 -11.90 -20.98
CA PRO A 661 1.85 -11.13 -20.91
C PRO A 661 0.99 -11.30 -22.16
N ILE A 662 -0.32 -11.41 -21.97
CA ILE A 662 -1.31 -11.44 -23.05
C ILE A 662 -1.86 -10.03 -23.27
N PHE A 663 -1.76 -9.55 -24.51
CA PHE A 663 -2.23 -8.22 -24.92
C PHE A 663 -3.62 -8.23 -25.57
N SER A 664 -4.20 -9.39 -25.88
CA SER A 664 -5.52 -9.47 -26.53
C SER A 664 -6.26 -10.73 -26.12
N VAL A 665 -7.58 -10.65 -26.05
CA VAL A 665 -8.47 -11.78 -25.80
C VAL A 665 -9.59 -11.73 -26.81
N ASP A 666 -10.06 -12.89 -27.24
CA ASP A 666 -11.16 -12.99 -28.20
C ASP A 666 -12.43 -12.36 -27.65
N GLU A 667 -12.97 -11.40 -28.40
CA GLU A 667 -14.20 -10.71 -28.04
C GLU A 667 -15.41 -11.62 -28.28
N ARG A 668 -16.41 -11.52 -27.39
CA ARG A 668 -17.68 -12.23 -27.56
C ARG A 668 -18.62 -11.47 -28.50
N SER A 669 -19.54 -12.16 -29.16
CA SER A 669 -20.55 -11.52 -30.05
C SER A 669 -22.00 -11.92 -29.72
N ASP A 670 -22.21 -12.68 -28.64
CA ASP A 670 -23.47 -13.30 -28.28
C ASP A 670 -24.32 -12.49 -27.27
N GLN A 671 -23.84 -11.34 -26.79
CA GLN A 671 -24.42 -10.61 -25.65
C GLN A 671 -25.88 -10.20 -25.89
N ASN A 672 -26.18 -9.64 -27.06
CA ASN A 672 -27.55 -9.20 -27.40
C ASN A 672 -28.48 -10.39 -27.64
N VAL A 673 -27.95 -11.51 -28.16
CA VAL A 673 -28.69 -12.76 -28.33
C VAL A 673 -29.05 -13.36 -26.97
N LEU A 674 -28.11 -13.37 -26.02
CA LEU A 674 -28.35 -13.82 -24.65
C LEU A 674 -29.41 -12.98 -23.95
N PHE A 675 -29.38 -11.65 -24.10
CA PHE A 675 -30.41 -10.77 -23.57
C PHE A 675 -31.80 -11.03 -24.17
N ALA A 676 -31.90 -11.18 -25.49
CA ALA A 676 -33.17 -11.50 -26.13
C ALA A 676 -33.72 -12.88 -25.70
N LYS A 677 -32.83 -13.89 -25.53
CA LYS A 677 -33.21 -15.23 -25.05
C LYS A 677 -33.68 -15.20 -23.60
N SER A 678 -33.03 -14.44 -22.70
CA SER A 678 -33.44 -14.35 -21.29
C SER A 678 -34.85 -13.78 -21.16
N LEU A 679 -35.19 -12.73 -21.93
CA LEU A 679 -36.54 -12.16 -21.96
C LEU A 679 -37.61 -13.15 -22.44
N LYS A 680 -37.32 -13.93 -23.49
CA LYS A 680 -38.21 -14.99 -23.99
C LYS A 680 -38.43 -16.10 -22.95
N SER A 681 -37.40 -16.45 -22.19
CA SER A 681 -37.50 -17.47 -21.14
C SER A 681 -38.31 -16.98 -19.93
N ALA A 682 -38.16 -15.71 -19.54
CA ALA A 682 -38.89 -15.09 -18.44
C ALA A 682 -40.40 -14.95 -18.76
N THR A 683 -40.74 -14.62 -20.01
CA THR A 683 -42.13 -14.57 -20.47
C THR A 683 -42.76 -15.97 -20.51
N LYS A 684 -42.04 -17.00 -20.95
CA LYS A 684 -42.51 -18.41 -20.90
C LYS A 684 -42.73 -18.93 -19.48
N LYS A 685 -41.87 -18.58 -18.51
CA LYS A 685 -42.06 -18.93 -17.09
C LYS A 685 -43.31 -18.26 -16.50
N ASN A 686 -43.59 -17.02 -16.87
CA ASN A 686 -44.79 -16.30 -16.40
C ASN A 686 -46.08 -16.75 -17.09
N SER A 687 -46.02 -17.32 -18.31
CA SER A 687 -47.18 -17.91 -18.99
C SER A 687 -47.44 -19.38 -18.63
N GLY A 688 -46.49 -20.06 -17.98
CA GLY A 688 -46.59 -21.46 -17.55
C GLY A 688 -47.29 -21.69 -16.21
N GLY A 689 -47.67 -20.60 -15.50
CA GLY A 689 -48.40 -20.64 -14.24
C GLY A 689 -49.92 -20.72 -14.40
N THR A 690 -50.41 -21.66 -15.20
CA THR A 690 -51.81 -22.12 -15.11
C THR A 690 -51.79 -23.62 -14.86
N THR A 691 -51.39 -23.99 -13.64
CA THR A 691 -51.66 -25.31 -13.11
C THR A 691 -53.17 -25.41 -12.95
N LYS A 692 -53.81 -26.15 -13.87
CA LYS A 692 -55.15 -26.70 -13.67
C LYS A 692 -55.17 -27.37 -12.30
N ILE A 693 -56.10 -26.95 -11.44
CA ILE A 693 -56.52 -27.69 -10.25
C ILE A 693 -57.10 -29.02 -10.76
N PRO A 694 -56.53 -30.18 -10.41
CA PRO A 694 -57.25 -31.44 -10.54
C PRO A 694 -58.04 -31.64 -9.26
N SER A 695 -59.37 -31.73 -9.41
CA SER A 695 -60.31 -32.21 -8.41
C SER A 695 -59.91 -33.61 -7.90
N GLU A 696 -59.69 -33.73 -6.60
CA GLU A 696 -59.63 -35.02 -5.91
C GLU A 696 -61.05 -35.56 -5.72
N THR A 697 -61.36 -36.67 -6.38
CA THR A 697 -62.35 -37.65 -5.91
C THR A 697 -61.84 -39.06 -6.19
N SER A 698 -61.79 -39.84 -5.11
CA SER A 698 -61.89 -41.31 -5.02
C SER A 698 -60.88 -42.18 -5.78
N GLY A 699 -59.89 -42.67 -5.03
CA GLY A 699 -59.66 -44.09 -4.72
C GLY A 699 -59.48 -45.10 -5.86
N GLU A 700 -58.29 -45.71 -5.94
CA GLU A 700 -58.12 -47.18 -5.86
C GLU A 700 -56.63 -47.58 -5.79
N GLN A 701 -56.40 -48.72 -5.17
CA GLN A 701 -55.12 -49.29 -4.73
C GLN A 701 -54.17 -49.78 -5.84
N PRO A 702 -52.88 -49.98 -5.53
CA PRO A 702 -51.86 -50.40 -6.48
C PRO A 702 -51.80 -51.92 -6.64
N THR A 703 -51.58 -52.39 -7.87
CA THR A 703 -51.12 -53.76 -8.13
C THR A 703 -49.92 -53.77 -9.08
N SER A 704 -49.17 -54.85 -8.93
CA SER A 704 -47.75 -55.02 -9.15
C SER A 704 -47.36 -55.67 -10.48
N LYS A 705 -46.10 -55.41 -10.90
CA LYS A 705 -45.15 -56.30 -11.61
C LYS A 705 -45.41 -56.73 -13.06
N ASN A 706 -44.47 -56.36 -13.95
CA ASN A 706 -43.52 -57.26 -14.66
C ASN A 706 -42.73 -56.41 -15.69
N ILE A 707 -41.42 -56.14 -15.51
CA ILE A 707 -40.24 -56.93 -15.93
C ILE A 707 -40.21 -57.30 -17.42
N LYS A 708 -39.30 -56.65 -18.17
CA LYS A 708 -38.20 -57.21 -18.98
C LYS A 708 -37.37 -56.04 -19.55
N THR A 709 -36.13 -55.79 -19.12
CA THR A 709 -34.85 -56.28 -19.70
C THR A 709 -34.81 -56.18 -21.23
N SER A 710 -33.77 -55.65 -21.89
CA SER A 710 -32.35 -55.49 -21.53
C SER A 710 -31.62 -54.71 -22.63
N GLU A 711 -30.49 -54.07 -22.25
CA GLU A 711 -29.19 -54.05 -22.98
C GLU A 711 -29.07 -53.36 -24.36
N GLU A 712 -27.95 -52.79 -24.77
CA GLU A 712 -26.71 -52.29 -24.15
C GLU A 712 -25.93 -51.60 -25.28
N GLN A 713 -25.23 -50.51 -24.92
CA GLN A 713 -23.83 -50.17 -25.25
C GLN A 713 -23.37 -50.25 -26.72
N ILE A 714 -22.61 -49.28 -27.22
CA ILE A 714 -21.28 -48.83 -26.73
C ILE A 714 -21.17 -47.30 -26.77
#